data_AF-W2ZBT8-F1
#
_entry.id   AF-W2ZBT8-F1
#
_cell.length_a   1.000
_cell.length_b   1.000
_cell.length_c   1.000
_cell.angle_alpha   90.00
_cell.angle_beta   90.00
_cell.angle_gamma   90.00
#
_symmetry.space_group_name_H-M   'P 1'
#
loop_
_entity.id
_entity.type
_entity.pdbx_description
1 polymer ?
#
loop_
_entity_poly.entity_id
_entity_poly.type
_entity_poly.pdbx_seq_one_letter_code
_entity_poly.pdbx_strand_id
1 'polypeptide(L)'
;MIYKAVLLDKDLQRQNERLEMIDPINTSLFERAEARLHELGALDENGILTPEGGVLLSLGVDVRLGRFLIACSRFGCLATGAKLAALITASNGAERLLPDRKRLHLVTKFDEYIDPSGDHLTLLNIINGYYGAVEQQKAMKWCRGCGFDEEVFTSAEISYEYLLKVLDRLQFDLVDDADTVEQNNGIGSSIRRALCSAYFDQIAATRTPGIPTAGFTRILDSAKRNGALDMMTDFAGRTQPAASSSDKDSDPPEPIVKAGSYTTLWLDQVSQSKNVGRLVIFGSQMLTDGSQRAEPTVQLISYVTEEEVAAGAPEWCRLVDFKDLLQSSAQEIIRLELSDGVRRYVVMDRGAWLKQLRRKFPAATATVNRNTLVVTCPRRMSARVDFEVRKLLRVVEPEKVTLQLPDHVEMGKIIGKGGQNIKALEENIQELLSSEQGGVGRRHVESMRILDVNSSSREITITLVGEAKVLMPVIVGRIQSSIVQTHGDNMLPLVTRALGDHGQEMQHHPRLAQILNCVAPPSWQSRDDIMLQLAHALVWKCDVSIYGGFLRDWVVRGEPANDIDVQILPPQTTTASVQQQLQQHLAQTPGALQRQVQITSGRQKGSAFALAICADGISSIDIDLVDPSAVLQQTHPGVDCDAGNLLLNRQQSLRKKIPTAGDSLAAALENVGKKQFVFYYPLHSGAPAQSMAIKRLRKYLKRGWTCLSDVPSEVMQQLTDAERQLITPSNQGYGRISGLP
;
A
#
# COMPACT_ATOMS: atom_id res chain seq x y z
N MET A 1 -25.26 20.66 26.37
CA MET A 1 -25.23 21.23 27.73
C MET A 1 -24.21 22.37 27.85
N ILE A 2 -22.92 22.15 27.56
CA ILE A 2 -21.89 23.20 27.69
C ILE A 2 -22.14 24.46 26.84
N TYR A 3 -22.59 24.32 25.58
CA TYR A 3 -22.90 25.47 24.73
C TYR A 3 -23.99 26.38 25.33
N LYS A 4 -25.02 25.80 25.95
CA LYS A 4 -26.06 26.59 26.63
C LYS A 4 -25.52 27.33 27.84
N ALA A 5 -24.61 26.71 28.59
CA ALA A 5 -23.97 27.37 29.73
C ALA A 5 -23.13 28.56 29.28
N VAL A 6 -22.38 28.44 28.18
CA VAL A 6 -21.63 29.57 27.59
C VAL A 6 -22.58 30.66 27.12
N LEU A 7 -23.65 30.33 26.37
CA LEU A 7 -24.61 31.34 25.92
C LEU A 7 -25.28 32.07 27.08
N LEU A 8 -25.65 31.36 28.14
CA LEU A 8 -26.22 31.94 29.35
C LEU A 8 -25.22 32.85 30.07
N ASP A 9 -23.96 32.42 30.22
CA ASP A 9 -22.90 33.24 30.81
C ASP A 9 -22.67 34.53 30.00
N LYS A 10 -22.64 34.45 28.66
CA LYS A 10 -22.50 35.62 27.79
C LYS A 10 -23.72 36.56 27.84
N ASP A 11 -24.93 36.02 28.00
CA ASP A 11 -26.15 36.82 28.18
C ASP A 11 -26.16 37.56 29.52
N LEU A 12 -25.78 36.88 30.61
CA LEU A 12 -25.64 37.47 31.94
C LEU A 12 -24.55 38.56 31.96
N GLN A 13 -23.41 38.31 31.33
CA GLN A 13 -22.33 39.31 31.22
C GLN A 13 -22.80 40.58 30.51
N ARG A 14 -23.63 40.46 29.47
CA ARG A 14 -24.26 41.61 28.79
C ARG A 14 -25.15 42.43 29.75
N GLN A 15 -25.72 41.79 30.76
CA GLN A 15 -26.55 42.40 31.80
C GLN A 15 -25.74 42.85 33.03
N ASN A 16 -24.40 42.79 32.99
CA ASN A 16 -23.49 42.99 34.12
C ASN A 16 -23.69 42.00 35.29
N GLU A 17 -24.22 40.81 35.00
CA GLU A 17 -24.36 39.70 35.93
C GLU A 17 -23.29 38.62 35.64
N ARG A 18 -23.10 37.68 36.57
CA ARG A 18 -22.16 36.56 36.42
C ARG A 18 -22.84 35.24 36.70
N LEU A 19 -22.53 34.23 35.90
CA LEU A 19 -22.98 32.87 36.16
C LEU A 19 -22.18 32.28 37.33
N GLU A 20 -22.82 32.09 38.47
CA GLU A 20 -22.23 31.38 39.61
C GLU A 20 -22.39 29.87 39.43
N MET A 21 -21.28 29.17 39.12
CA MET A 21 -21.26 27.73 39.00
C MET A 21 -20.84 27.08 40.33
N ILE A 22 -21.57 26.05 40.77
CA ILE A 22 -21.22 25.28 41.97
C ILE A 22 -19.87 24.58 41.77
N ASP A 23 -19.68 23.96 40.60
CA ASP A 23 -18.42 23.36 40.18
C ASP A 23 -17.91 24.08 38.91
N PRO A 24 -16.64 24.52 38.86
CA PRO A 24 -16.11 25.17 37.69
C PRO A 24 -16.01 24.19 36.51
N ILE A 25 -16.46 24.63 35.32
CA ILE A 25 -16.21 23.91 34.07
C ILE A 25 -14.72 24.01 33.75
N ASN A 26 -14.13 22.92 33.23
CA ASN A 26 -12.77 22.94 32.71
C ASN A 26 -12.61 24.08 31.69
N THR A 27 -11.66 24.99 31.93
CA THR A 27 -11.42 26.19 31.12
C THR A 27 -11.25 25.86 29.64
N SER A 28 -10.50 24.81 29.30
CA SER A 28 -10.29 24.41 27.89
C SER A 28 -11.59 23.95 27.22
N LEU A 29 -12.49 23.29 27.96
CA LEU A 29 -13.80 22.90 27.42
C LEU A 29 -14.70 24.12 27.20
N PHE A 30 -14.62 25.10 28.09
CA PHE A 30 -15.36 26.36 27.97
C PHE A 30 -14.87 27.18 26.77
N GLU A 31 -13.56 27.39 26.63
CA GLU A 31 -12.93 28.08 25.49
C GLU A 31 -13.26 27.40 24.16
N ARG A 32 -13.22 26.06 24.12
CA ARG A 32 -13.62 25.28 22.93
C ARG A 32 -15.10 25.46 22.61
N ALA A 33 -15.94 25.53 23.63
CA ALA A 33 -17.37 25.75 23.45
C ALA A 33 -17.66 27.17 22.94
N GLU A 34 -16.95 28.17 23.44
CA GLU A 34 -17.01 29.56 23.00
C GLU A 34 -16.56 29.70 21.53
N ALA A 35 -15.40 29.13 21.18
CA ALA A 35 -14.92 29.11 19.79
C ALA A 35 -15.94 28.46 18.84
N ARG A 36 -16.62 27.40 19.29
CA ARG A 36 -17.67 26.76 18.48
C ARG A 36 -18.90 27.65 18.31
N LEU A 37 -19.30 28.37 19.35
CA LEU A 37 -20.43 29.29 19.28
C LEU A 37 -20.15 30.49 18.40
N HIS A 38 -18.90 30.95 18.37
CA HIS A 38 -18.42 31.90 17.37
C HIS A 38 -18.56 31.34 15.95
N GLU A 39 -18.07 30.11 15.68
CA GLU A 39 -18.22 29.45 14.37
C GLU A 39 -19.70 29.29 13.95
N LEU A 40 -20.62 29.06 14.90
CA LEU A 40 -22.05 28.92 14.64
C LEU A 40 -22.75 30.27 14.38
N GLY A 41 -22.09 31.40 14.65
CA GLY A 41 -22.64 32.75 14.56
C GLY A 41 -23.44 33.19 15.80
N ALA A 42 -23.36 32.43 16.89
CA ALA A 42 -24.02 32.76 18.15
C ALA A 42 -23.27 33.82 18.96
N LEU A 43 -21.96 33.95 18.72
CA LEU A 43 -21.09 35.00 19.28
C LEU A 43 -20.44 35.79 18.13
N ASP A 44 -20.19 37.07 18.34
CA ASP A 44 -19.44 37.93 17.42
C ASP A 44 -17.91 37.82 17.62
N GLU A 45 -17.13 38.55 16.83
CA GLU A 45 -15.66 38.57 16.89
C GLU A 45 -15.07 38.96 18.26
N ASN A 46 -15.86 39.65 19.10
CA ASN A 46 -15.47 40.05 20.44
C ASN A 46 -15.97 39.07 21.52
N GLY A 47 -16.60 37.97 21.13
CA GLY A 47 -17.20 36.99 22.04
C GLY A 47 -18.51 37.45 22.69
N ILE A 48 -19.18 38.44 22.11
CA ILE A 48 -20.45 38.99 22.60
C ILE A 48 -21.62 38.25 21.93
N LEU A 49 -22.70 38.04 22.69
CA LEU A 49 -23.91 37.36 22.22
C LEU A 49 -24.57 38.11 21.06
N THR A 50 -24.74 37.44 19.92
CA THR A 50 -25.44 37.98 18.74
C THR A 50 -26.96 37.88 18.91
N PRO A 51 -27.77 38.60 18.08
CA PRO A 51 -29.22 38.38 18.07
C PRO A 51 -29.60 36.93 17.78
N GLU A 52 -28.85 36.27 16.89
CA GLU A 52 -29.03 34.85 16.62
C GLU A 52 -28.69 33.97 17.83
N GLY A 53 -27.60 34.29 18.54
CA GLY A 53 -27.24 33.64 19.80
C GLY A 53 -28.33 33.75 20.87
N GLY A 54 -29.00 34.90 20.97
CA GLY A 54 -30.15 35.11 21.86
C GLY A 54 -31.35 34.24 21.49
N VAL A 55 -31.63 34.09 20.18
CA VAL A 55 -32.67 33.16 19.69
C VAL A 55 -32.30 31.72 20.05
N LEU A 56 -31.04 31.30 19.81
CA LEU A 56 -30.55 29.97 20.15
C LEU A 56 -30.68 29.64 21.64
N LEU A 57 -30.39 30.63 22.50
CA LEU A 57 -30.58 30.51 23.95
C LEU A 57 -32.07 30.33 24.30
N SER A 58 -32.95 31.10 23.65
CA SER A 58 -34.39 31.14 23.92
C SER A 58 -35.17 29.91 23.42
N LEU A 59 -34.67 29.23 22.38
CA LEU A 59 -35.33 28.06 21.78
C LEU A 59 -35.42 26.84 22.72
N GLY A 60 -34.55 26.77 23.73
CA GLY A 60 -34.56 25.68 24.71
C GLY A 60 -34.16 24.29 24.20
N VAL A 61 -33.80 24.14 22.93
CA VAL A 61 -33.27 22.90 22.33
C VAL A 61 -31.74 22.88 22.26
N ASP A 62 -31.13 21.78 21.79
CA ASP A 62 -29.69 21.77 21.51
C ASP A 62 -29.32 22.90 20.53
N VAL A 63 -28.16 23.53 20.72
CA VAL A 63 -27.75 24.71 19.94
C VAL A 63 -27.68 24.41 18.45
N ARG A 64 -27.23 23.20 18.05
CA ARG A 64 -27.20 22.83 16.62
C ARG A 64 -28.61 22.66 16.08
N LEU A 65 -29.50 22.06 16.86
CA LEU A 65 -30.89 21.91 16.45
C LEU A 65 -31.61 23.26 16.37
N GLY A 66 -31.29 24.19 17.27
CA GLY A 66 -31.75 25.57 17.17
C GLY A 66 -31.26 26.26 15.90
N ARG A 67 -29.97 26.09 15.56
CA ARG A 67 -29.40 26.62 14.32
C ARG A 67 -30.06 26.01 13.09
N PHE A 68 -30.40 24.74 13.14
CA PHE A 68 -31.15 24.04 12.10
C PHE A 68 -32.55 24.65 11.91
N LEU A 69 -33.29 24.94 12.98
CA LEU A 69 -34.60 25.58 12.90
C LEU A 69 -34.52 27.00 12.33
N ILE A 70 -33.56 27.81 12.78
CA ILE A 70 -33.31 29.15 12.23
C ILE A 70 -33.01 29.06 10.72
N ALA A 71 -32.18 28.09 10.31
CA ALA A 71 -31.88 27.86 8.91
C ALA A 71 -33.11 27.36 8.12
N CYS A 72 -33.96 26.52 8.71
CA CYS A 72 -35.20 26.08 8.07
C CYS A 72 -36.15 27.25 7.77
N SER A 73 -36.24 28.23 8.66
CA SER A 73 -36.97 29.48 8.39
C SER A 73 -36.39 30.22 7.18
N ARG A 74 -35.06 30.34 7.09
CA ARG A 74 -34.38 30.98 5.95
C ARG A 74 -34.57 30.22 4.63
N PHE A 75 -34.67 28.90 4.66
CA PHE A 75 -34.83 28.04 3.48
C PHE A 75 -36.31 27.70 3.17
N GLY A 76 -37.26 28.29 3.90
CA GLY A 76 -38.70 28.10 3.66
C GLY A 76 -39.19 26.68 3.92
N CYS A 77 -38.62 25.99 4.90
CA CYS A 77 -38.98 24.64 5.31
C CYS A 77 -39.16 24.48 6.82
N LEU A 78 -39.62 25.54 7.52
CA LEU A 78 -39.67 25.58 8.98
C LEU A 78 -40.67 24.59 9.56
N ALA A 79 -41.86 24.42 8.97
CA ALA A 79 -42.88 23.53 9.52
C ALA A 79 -42.39 22.06 9.47
N THR A 80 -41.86 21.64 8.33
CA THR A 80 -41.20 20.33 8.15
C THR A 80 -39.96 20.18 9.02
N GLY A 81 -39.13 21.21 9.11
CA GLY A 81 -37.95 21.24 9.98
C GLY A 81 -38.31 21.07 11.46
N ALA A 82 -39.38 21.71 11.92
CA ALA A 82 -39.86 21.60 13.30
C ALA A 82 -40.32 20.17 13.64
N LYS A 83 -41.02 19.48 12.73
CA LYS A 83 -41.40 18.06 12.91
C LYS A 83 -40.16 17.16 13.03
N LEU A 84 -39.18 17.34 12.14
CA LEU A 84 -37.93 16.57 12.19
C LEU A 84 -37.15 16.86 13.48
N ALA A 85 -37.05 18.12 13.88
CA ALA A 85 -36.37 18.52 15.11
C ALA A 85 -37.04 17.94 16.37
N ALA A 86 -38.37 17.95 16.42
CA ALA A 86 -39.13 17.34 17.49
C ALA A 86 -38.86 15.84 17.59
N LEU A 87 -38.83 15.13 16.46
CA LEU A 87 -38.52 13.72 16.43
C LEU A 87 -37.09 13.43 16.90
N ILE A 88 -36.09 14.18 16.42
CA ILE A 88 -34.69 14.02 16.84
C ILE A 88 -34.51 14.28 18.35
N THR A 89 -35.34 15.15 18.94
CA THR A 89 -35.30 15.49 20.38
C THR A 89 -36.05 14.46 21.23
N ALA A 90 -36.83 13.56 20.63
CA ALA A 90 -37.66 12.61 21.35
C ALA A 90 -36.85 11.70 22.27
N SER A 91 -37.44 11.41 23.42
CA SER A 91 -36.97 10.39 24.37
C SER A 91 -36.81 9.05 23.67
N ASN A 92 -35.85 8.25 24.10
CA ASN A 92 -35.51 6.93 23.53
C ASN A 92 -34.84 6.92 22.15
N GLY A 93 -34.56 8.09 21.53
CA GLY A 93 -33.68 8.23 20.37
C GLY A 93 -34.34 7.92 19.02
N ALA A 94 -34.43 8.92 18.15
CA ALA A 94 -35.01 8.81 16.81
C ALA A 94 -34.32 7.76 15.93
N GLU A 95 -33.04 7.50 16.16
CA GLU A 95 -32.28 6.47 15.45
C GLU A 95 -32.90 5.07 15.57
N ARG A 96 -33.65 4.77 16.63
CA ARG A 96 -34.30 3.46 16.78
C ARG A 96 -35.44 3.22 15.80
N LEU A 97 -35.95 4.28 15.16
CA LEU A 97 -36.94 4.18 14.07
C LEU A 97 -36.30 3.80 12.74
N LEU A 98 -34.97 3.95 12.63
CA LEU A 98 -34.20 3.50 11.47
C LEU A 98 -33.92 1.99 11.58
N PRO A 99 -33.63 1.31 10.47
CA PRO A 99 -33.43 -0.12 10.50
C PRO A 99 -32.06 -0.45 11.09
N ASP A 100 -32.04 -1.45 11.99
CA ASP A 100 -30.79 -2.05 12.48
C ASP A 100 -30.28 -3.06 11.44
N ARG A 101 -29.01 -2.93 11.06
CA ARG A 101 -28.27 -3.87 10.20
C ARG A 101 -28.53 -5.35 10.53
N LYS A 102 -28.61 -5.73 11.81
CA LYS A 102 -28.81 -7.14 12.22
C LYS A 102 -30.28 -7.57 12.21
N ARG A 103 -31.20 -6.62 12.21
CA ARG A 103 -32.65 -6.84 12.35
C ARG A 103 -33.43 -6.43 11.10
N LEU A 104 -32.73 -6.19 9.99
CA LEU A 104 -33.32 -5.76 8.72
C LEU A 104 -34.49 -6.65 8.26
N HIS A 105 -34.37 -7.97 8.47
CA HIS A 105 -35.38 -8.98 8.13
C HIS A 105 -36.66 -8.90 8.97
N LEU A 106 -36.68 -8.12 10.05
CA LEU A 106 -37.83 -7.99 10.97
C LEU A 106 -38.71 -6.78 10.65
N VAL A 107 -38.27 -5.86 9.80
CA VAL A 107 -39.03 -4.64 9.50
C VAL A 107 -39.90 -4.89 8.27
N THR A 108 -41.22 -4.83 8.43
CA THR A 108 -42.19 -4.96 7.34
C THR A 108 -42.71 -3.58 6.96
N LYS A 109 -42.83 -3.29 5.65
CA LYS A 109 -43.29 -1.99 5.10
C LYS A 109 -42.38 -0.77 5.33
N PHE A 110 -41.16 -0.97 5.79
CA PHE A 110 -40.18 0.13 5.93
C PHE A 110 -39.85 0.79 4.59
N ASP A 111 -39.86 0.02 3.51
CA ASP A 111 -39.46 0.44 2.17
C ASP A 111 -40.27 1.66 1.66
N GLU A 112 -41.49 1.85 2.13
CA GLU A 112 -42.36 2.98 1.77
C GLU A 112 -41.86 4.33 2.31
N TYR A 113 -41.02 4.33 3.35
CA TYR A 113 -40.54 5.55 4.02
C TYR A 113 -39.10 5.91 3.69
N ILE A 114 -38.36 5.02 3.03
CA ILE A 114 -36.95 5.22 2.72
C ILE A 114 -36.77 6.41 1.78
N ASP A 115 -35.96 7.38 2.22
CA ASP A 115 -35.43 8.41 1.33
C ASP A 115 -34.00 8.06 0.91
N PRO A 116 -33.67 8.00 -0.40
CA PRO A 116 -32.32 7.72 -0.89
C PRO A 116 -31.26 8.73 -0.45
N SER A 117 -31.66 9.93 0.01
CA SER A 117 -30.76 10.95 0.53
C SER A 117 -30.29 10.65 1.96
N GLY A 118 -30.92 9.71 2.66
CA GLY A 118 -30.45 9.16 3.94
C GLY A 118 -31.40 9.34 5.12
N ASP A 119 -30.83 9.26 6.32
CA ASP A 119 -31.56 9.05 7.57
C ASP A 119 -32.51 10.20 7.95
N HIS A 120 -32.10 11.45 7.82
CA HIS A 120 -32.91 12.60 8.23
C HIS A 120 -34.22 12.69 7.42
N LEU A 121 -34.15 12.50 6.09
CA LEU A 121 -35.35 12.53 5.25
C LEU A 121 -36.19 11.26 5.39
N THR A 122 -35.56 10.12 5.69
CA THR A 122 -36.32 8.92 6.06
C THR A 122 -37.10 9.12 7.36
N LEU A 123 -36.49 9.69 8.40
CA LEU A 123 -37.18 10.04 9.64
C LEU A 123 -38.32 11.04 9.41
N LEU A 124 -38.12 12.00 8.50
CA LEU A 124 -39.16 12.93 8.09
C LEU A 124 -40.36 12.20 7.43
N ASN A 125 -40.10 11.24 6.55
CA ASN A 125 -41.17 10.43 5.95
C ASN A 125 -41.91 9.58 7.01
N ILE A 126 -41.17 9.03 7.98
CA ILE A 126 -41.73 8.25 9.09
C ILE A 126 -42.65 9.12 9.96
N ILE A 127 -42.23 10.32 10.36
CA ILE A 127 -43.07 11.21 11.19
C ILE A 127 -44.29 11.72 10.42
N ASN A 128 -44.16 11.98 9.11
CA ASN A 128 -45.31 12.33 8.28
C ASN A 128 -46.30 11.17 8.15
N GLY A 129 -45.81 9.94 8.00
CA GLY A 129 -46.63 8.73 8.02
C GLY A 129 -47.37 8.53 9.35
N TYR A 130 -46.69 8.82 10.47
CA TYR A 130 -47.30 8.80 11.79
C TYR A 130 -48.44 9.82 11.91
N TYR A 131 -48.21 11.08 11.54
CA TYR A 131 -49.26 12.11 11.58
C TYR A 131 -50.46 11.77 10.69
N GLY A 132 -50.23 11.23 9.48
CA GLY A 132 -51.32 10.74 8.63
C GLY A 132 -52.09 9.57 9.27
N ALA A 133 -51.43 8.72 10.05
CA ALA A 133 -52.09 7.67 10.82
C ALA A 133 -52.85 8.21 12.05
N VAL A 134 -52.38 9.29 12.67
CA VAL A 134 -53.09 10.01 13.74
C VAL A 134 -54.40 10.61 13.21
N GLU A 135 -54.36 11.28 12.06
CA GLU A 135 -55.55 11.84 11.39
C GLU A 135 -56.61 10.76 11.09
N GLN A 136 -56.15 9.56 10.73
CA GLN A 136 -57.02 8.40 10.48
C GLN A 136 -57.41 7.63 11.74
N GLN A 137 -57.00 8.07 12.94
CA GLN A 137 -57.22 7.40 14.22
C GLN A 137 -56.67 5.97 14.27
N LYS A 138 -55.55 5.73 13.59
CA LYS A 138 -54.91 4.41 13.40
C LYS A 138 -53.44 4.37 13.84
N ALA A 139 -52.92 5.41 14.51
CA ALA A 139 -51.52 5.50 14.94
C ALA A 139 -50.99 4.22 15.63
N MET A 140 -51.68 3.72 16.66
CA MET A 140 -51.35 2.46 17.36
C MET A 140 -51.22 1.24 16.45
N LYS A 141 -52.09 1.15 15.44
CA LYS A 141 -52.13 0.04 14.49
C LYS A 141 -51.01 0.21 13.46
N TRP A 142 -50.72 1.45 13.08
CA TRP A 142 -49.66 1.80 12.15
C TRP A 142 -48.27 1.55 12.76
N CYS A 143 -48.00 2.00 13.99
CA CYS A 143 -46.73 1.74 14.70
C CYS A 143 -46.47 0.23 14.81
N ARG A 144 -47.47 -0.55 15.26
CA ARG A 144 -47.37 -2.01 15.34
C ARG A 144 -47.19 -2.68 13.97
N GLY A 145 -47.85 -2.17 12.94
CA GLY A 145 -47.74 -2.68 11.57
C GLY A 145 -46.37 -2.43 10.92
N CYS A 146 -45.71 -1.33 11.28
CA CYS A 146 -44.37 -0.97 10.78
C CYS A 146 -43.24 -1.42 11.71
N GLY A 147 -43.55 -1.86 12.93
CA GLY A 147 -42.57 -2.28 13.94
C GLY A 147 -41.89 -1.10 14.66
N PHE A 148 -42.51 0.07 14.69
CA PHE A 148 -41.97 1.25 15.36
C PHE A 148 -42.36 1.32 16.83
N ASP A 149 -41.45 1.87 17.64
CA ASP A 149 -41.64 2.13 19.06
C ASP A 149 -42.53 3.38 19.24
N GLU A 150 -43.72 3.18 19.79
CA GLU A 150 -44.73 4.23 19.94
C GLU A 150 -44.28 5.33 20.91
N GLU A 151 -43.50 4.99 21.93
CA GLU A 151 -43.03 5.96 22.93
C GLU A 151 -42.20 7.07 22.31
N VAL A 152 -41.47 6.77 21.22
CA VAL A 152 -40.68 7.75 20.47
C VAL A 152 -41.59 8.81 19.87
N PHE A 153 -42.74 8.42 19.29
CA PHE A 153 -43.68 9.37 18.69
C PHE A 153 -44.42 10.19 19.74
N THR A 154 -44.87 9.57 20.82
CA THR A 154 -45.50 10.31 21.94
C THR A 154 -44.56 11.38 22.50
N SER A 155 -43.26 11.04 22.66
CA SER A 155 -42.27 12.04 23.08
C SER A 155 -41.98 13.09 22.00
N ALA A 156 -42.07 12.74 20.72
CA ALA A 156 -41.90 13.68 19.61
C ALA A 156 -43.08 14.68 19.57
N GLU A 157 -44.32 14.25 19.80
CA GLU A 157 -45.49 15.13 19.87
C GLU A 157 -45.35 16.19 20.97
N ILE A 158 -44.95 15.78 22.18
CA ILE A 158 -44.67 16.70 23.29
C ILE A 158 -43.60 17.73 22.90
N SER A 159 -42.53 17.27 22.26
CA SER A 159 -41.43 18.13 21.81
C SER A 159 -41.88 19.09 20.70
N TYR A 160 -42.76 18.63 19.80
CA TYR A 160 -43.30 19.43 18.71
C TYR A 160 -44.23 20.53 19.22
N GLU A 161 -45.15 20.22 20.14
CA GLU A 161 -46.00 21.22 20.78
C GLU A 161 -45.20 22.30 21.51
N TYR A 162 -44.12 21.90 22.19
CA TYR A 162 -43.20 22.84 22.82
C TYR A 162 -42.55 23.76 21.78
N LEU A 163 -41.99 23.18 20.70
CA LEU A 163 -41.35 23.93 19.63
C LEU A 163 -42.30 24.93 18.97
N LEU A 164 -43.54 24.55 18.67
CA LEU A 164 -44.54 25.45 18.09
C LEU A 164 -44.79 26.67 18.99
N LYS A 165 -44.98 26.45 20.30
CA LYS A 165 -45.21 27.53 21.29
C LYS A 165 -44.01 28.48 21.40
N VAL A 166 -42.79 27.95 21.30
CA VAL A 166 -41.58 28.76 21.42
C VAL A 166 -41.29 29.51 20.12
N LEU A 167 -41.46 28.88 18.96
CA LEU A 167 -41.31 29.51 17.65
C LEU A 167 -42.30 30.66 17.45
N ASP A 168 -43.57 30.45 17.83
CA ASP A 168 -44.61 31.49 17.81
C ASP A 168 -44.24 32.68 18.71
N ARG A 169 -43.79 32.42 19.94
CA ARG A 169 -43.30 33.46 20.87
C ARG A 169 -42.12 34.25 20.30
N LEU A 170 -41.23 33.57 19.58
CA LEU A 170 -40.06 34.16 18.92
C LEU A 170 -40.39 34.79 17.56
N GLN A 171 -41.66 34.83 17.17
CA GLN A 171 -42.17 35.44 15.93
C GLN A 171 -41.63 34.77 14.65
N PHE A 172 -41.46 33.45 14.68
CA PHE A 172 -41.18 32.68 13.48
C PHE A 172 -42.48 32.30 12.74
N ASP A 173 -42.55 32.63 11.45
CA ASP A 173 -43.69 32.27 10.61
C ASP A 173 -43.64 30.79 10.21
N LEU A 174 -44.58 30.01 10.74
CA LEU A 174 -44.82 28.61 10.37
C LEU A 174 -45.79 28.54 9.18
N VAL A 175 -45.29 28.96 8.01
CA VAL A 175 -46.04 28.80 6.74
C VAL A 175 -45.99 27.34 6.31
N ASP A 176 -47.10 26.81 5.78
CA ASP A 176 -47.14 25.46 5.22
C ASP A 176 -46.14 25.36 4.07
N ASP A 177 -45.26 24.36 4.11
CA ASP A 177 -44.09 24.29 3.23
C ASP A 177 -44.46 24.06 1.74
N ALA A 178 -45.76 23.87 1.43
CA ALA A 178 -46.29 23.67 0.09
C ALA A 178 -46.21 24.92 -0.80
N ASP A 179 -46.24 26.13 -0.22
CA ASP A 179 -46.23 27.38 -0.98
C ASP A 179 -44.81 27.82 -1.42
N THR A 180 -43.76 27.20 -0.88
CA THR A 180 -42.33 27.59 -1.08
C THR A 180 -41.53 26.61 -1.97
N VAL A 181 -42.16 25.56 -2.50
CA VAL A 181 -41.48 24.40 -3.14
C VAL A 181 -40.84 24.71 -4.50
N GLU A 182 -41.35 25.71 -5.24
CA GLU A 182 -40.94 25.97 -6.62
C GLU A 182 -39.56 26.64 -6.77
N GLN A 183 -38.99 27.23 -5.72
CA GLN A 183 -37.73 28.01 -5.81
C GLN A 183 -36.47 27.26 -5.31
N ASN A 184 -36.61 26.12 -4.61
CA ASN A 184 -35.51 25.52 -3.83
C ASN A 184 -35.14 24.06 -4.18
N ASN A 185 -35.43 23.58 -5.40
CA ASN A 185 -35.19 22.17 -5.80
C ASN A 185 -35.90 21.13 -4.88
N GLY A 186 -37.01 21.51 -4.26
CA GLY A 186 -37.83 20.66 -3.38
C GLY A 186 -37.44 20.71 -1.90
N ILE A 187 -38.41 20.37 -1.03
CA ILE A 187 -38.30 20.49 0.43
C ILE A 187 -37.12 19.71 1.03
N GLY A 188 -36.78 18.56 0.45
CA GLY A 188 -35.65 17.75 0.87
C GLY A 188 -34.30 18.47 0.70
N SER A 189 -34.13 19.29 -0.34
CA SER A 189 -32.90 20.08 -0.52
C SER A 189 -32.85 21.22 0.49
N SER A 190 -33.96 21.91 0.77
CA SER A 190 -34.02 22.93 1.83
C SER A 190 -33.63 22.37 3.19
N ILE A 191 -34.14 21.18 3.56
CA ILE A 191 -33.76 20.51 4.82
C ILE A 191 -32.26 20.17 4.84
N ARG A 192 -31.69 19.65 3.74
CA ARG A 192 -30.25 19.36 3.69
C ARG A 192 -29.39 20.62 3.78
N ARG A 193 -29.77 21.72 3.15
CA ARG A 193 -29.10 23.03 3.30
C ARG A 193 -29.18 23.53 4.74
N ALA A 194 -30.33 23.38 5.40
CA ALA A 194 -30.49 23.71 6.81
C ALA A 194 -29.61 22.83 7.73
N LEU A 195 -29.52 21.52 7.45
CA LEU A 195 -28.61 20.62 8.15
C LEU A 195 -27.16 21.06 7.96
N CYS A 196 -26.75 21.42 6.74
CA CYS A 196 -25.42 21.96 6.48
C CYS A 196 -25.12 23.22 7.30
N SER A 197 -26.09 24.11 7.51
CA SER A 197 -25.91 25.30 8.37
C SER A 197 -25.66 24.96 9.84
N ALA A 198 -26.19 23.85 10.35
CA ALA A 198 -26.14 23.47 11.77
C ALA A 198 -25.01 22.49 12.12
N TYR A 199 -24.66 21.64 11.15
CA TYR A 199 -23.77 20.49 11.32
C TYR A 199 -22.56 20.56 10.37
N PHE A 200 -22.16 21.74 9.90
CA PHE A 200 -21.05 21.93 8.95
C PHE A 200 -19.72 21.30 9.38
N ASP A 201 -19.48 21.15 10.69
CA ASP A 201 -18.28 20.51 11.25
C ASP A 201 -18.43 18.99 11.49
N GLN A 202 -19.61 18.46 11.20
CA GLN A 202 -19.97 17.04 11.20
C GLN A 202 -20.17 16.54 9.77
N ILE A 203 -19.28 16.98 8.88
CA ILE A 203 -19.22 16.56 7.48
C ILE A 203 -18.10 15.54 7.26
N ALA A 204 -18.36 14.54 6.44
CA ALA A 204 -17.42 13.50 6.09
C ALA A 204 -17.54 13.09 4.62
N ALA A 205 -16.44 12.62 4.05
CA ALA A 205 -16.41 12.04 2.72
C ALA A 205 -16.55 10.51 2.78
N THR A 206 -17.32 9.92 1.87
CA THR A 206 -17.41 8.45 1.74
C THR A 206 -16.04 7.89 1.38
N ARG A 207 -15.55 6.88 2.11
CA ARG A 207 -14.27 6.22 1.77
C ARG A 207 -14.34 5.43 0.49
N THR A 208 -15.51 4.88 0.18
CA THR A 208 -15.78 4.21 -1.08
C THR A 208 -17.16 4.64 -1.55
N PRO A 209 -17.25 5.38 -2.67
CA PRO A 209 -18.54 5.87 -3.18
C PRO A 209 -19.54 4.72 -3.32
N GLY A 210 -20.75 4.89 -2.76
CA GLY A 210 -21.81 3.88 -2.80
C GLY A 210 -21.61 2.66 -1.88
N ILE A 211 -20.56 2.62 -1.05
CA ILE A 211 -20.31 1.52 -0.10
C ILE A 211 -20.19 2.07 1.32
N PRO A 212 -21.31 2.32 2.03
CA PRO A 212 -21.30 2.86 3.39
C PRO A 212 -20.57 1.98 4.41
N THR A 213 -20.48 0.67 4.15
CA THR A 213 -19.69 -0.28 4.97
C THR A 213 -18.20 0.01 4.99
N ALA A 214 -17.69 0.77 4.02
CA ALA A 214 -16.29 1.19 3.98
C ALA A 214 -15.96 2.29 4.99
N GLY A 215 -16.97 2.94 5.57
CA GLY A 215 -16.82 4.07 6.50
C GLY A 215 -16.63 5.41 5.79
N PHE A 216 -16.40 6.44 6.59
CA PHE A 216 -16.24 7.82 6.13
C PHE A 216 -14.95 8.43 6.70
N THR A 217 -14.38 9.39 5.96
CA THR A 217 -13.27 10.21 6.42
C THR A 217 -13.81 11.58 6.77
N ARG A 218 -13.67 12.03 8.02
CA ARG A 218 -14.15 13.36 8.42
C ARG A 218 -13.39 14.45 7.67
N ILE A 219 -14.14 15.46 7.24
CA ILE A 219 -13.58 16.68 6.70
C ILE A 219 -13.35 17.63 7.88
N LEU A 220 -12.08 17.76 8.25
CA LEU A 220 -11.61 18.66 9.30
C LEU A 220 -10.77 19.77 8.69
N ASP A 221 -10.95 20.99 9.19
CA ASP A 221 -10.07 22.13 8.94
C ASP A 221 -8.61 21.75 9.21
N SER A 222 -7.70 22.28 8.38
CA SER A 222 -6.25 22.11 8.44
C SER A 222 -5.66 22.35 9.83
N ALA A 223 -6.06 23.42 10.53
CA ALA A 223 -5.62 23.71 11.90
C ALA A 223 -6.10 22.62 12.89
N LYS A 224 -7.34 22.15 12.70
CA LYS A 224 -7.91 21.02 13.46
C LYS A 224 -7.28 19.69 13.08
N ARG A 225 -6.72 19.48 11.88
CA ARG A 225 -5.96 18.26 11.54
C ARG A 225 -4.65 18.18 12.30
N ASN A 226 -3.95 19.30 12.43
CA ASN A 226 -2.70 19.38 13.18
C ASN A 226 -2.96 19.19 14.69
N GLY A 227 -4.04 19.78 15.21
CA GLY A 227 -4.49 19.57 16.59
C GLY A 227 -5.27 18.27 16.84
N ALA A 228 -5.81 17.59 15.82
CA ALA A 228 -6.51 16.30 15.99
C ALA A 228 -5.57 15.17 16.42
N LEU A 229 -4.28 15.32 16.11
CA LEU A 229 -3.22 14.47 16.65
C LEU A 229 -3.10 14.60 18.18
N ASP A 230 -3.46 15.78 18.72
CA ASP A 230 -3.56 16.06 20.16
C ASP A 230 -4.98 15.85 20.73
N MET A 231 -6.05 15.90 19.92
CA MET A 231 -7.45 15.92 20.38
C MET A 231 -8.18 14.57 20.39
N MET A 232 -7.54 13.44 20.07
CA MET A 232 -8.11 12.12 20.42
C MET A 232 -8.11 11.87 21.94
N THR A 233 -7.46 12.73 22.70
CA THR A 233 -7.54 12.83 24.16
C THR A 233 -8.36 14.06 24.53
N ASP A 234 -9.56 13.89 25.10
CA ASP A 234 -10.15 14.84 26.09
C ASP A 234 -11.59 14.56 26.56
N PHE A 235 -12.22 13.46 26.15
CA PHE A 235 -13.49 13.04 26.79
C PHE A 235 -13.33 11.89 27.80
N ALA A 236 -12.15 11.26 27.92
CA ALA A 236 -11.99 10.02 28.70
C ALA A 236 -10.74 9.91 29.61
N GLY A 237 -9.96 10.99 29.82
CA GLY A 237 -8.92 11.01 30.87
C GLY A 237 -7.89 9.87 30.85
N ARG A 238 -7.51 9.33 29.69
CA ARG A 238 -6.44 8.33 29.57
C ARG A 238 -5.52 8.65 28.40
N THR A 239 -4.33 9.12 28.74
CA THR A 239 -3.19 9.30 27.83
C THR A 239 -2.70 7.94 27.30
N GLN A 240 -2.51 7.82 25.99
CA GLN A 240 -1.25 7.25 25.49
C GLN A 240 -0.48 8.39 24.81
N PRO A 241 0.82 8.54 25.07
CA PRO A 241 1.66 9.29 24.15
C PRO A 241 1.55 8.60 22.79
N ALA A 242 1.50 9.39 21.71
CA ALA A 242 1.76 8.88 20.38
C ALA A 242 2.96 7.94 20.50
N ALA A 243 2.77 6.67 20.10
CA ALA A 243 3.90 5.77 19.95
C ALA A 243 4.96 6.56 19.18
N SER A 244 6.17 6.62 19.72
CA SER A 244 7.33 7.19 19.07
C SER A 244 7.57 6.42 17.77
N SER A 245 6.79 6.74 16.73
CA SER A 245 6.99 6.24 15.40
C SER A 245 8.23 6.95 14.89
N SER A 246 9.34 6.21 14.95
CA SER A 246 10.57 6.50 14.24
C SER A 246 10.40 6.63 12.72
N ASP A 247 9.19 6.36 12.20
CA ASP A 247 8.77 6.62 10.82
C ASP A 247 8.35 8.09 10.62
N LYS A 248 9.34 8.94 10.32
CA LYS A 248 9.13 10.33 9.85
C LYS A 248 8.40 10.44 8.49
N ASP A 249 8.09 9.31 7.84
CA ASP A 249 7.41 9.22 6.53
C ASP A 249 5.94 8.72 6.63
N SER A 250 5.39 8.58 7.84
CA SER A 250 4.00 8.16 8.02
C SER A 250 3.05 9.37 8.04
N ASP A 251 2.11 9.41 7.10
CA ASP A 251 1.04 10.40 7.09
C ASP A 251 0.22 10.30 8.40
N PRO A 252 -0.21 11.42 9.01
CA PRO A 252 -1.02 11.37 10.22
C PRO A 252 -2.29 10.54 9.99
N PRO A 253 -2.73 9.77 11.00
CA PRO A 253 -3.91 8.90 10.85
C PRO A 253 -5.13 9.74 10.49
N GLU A 254 -5.83 9.35 9.42
CA GLU A 254 -7.04 10.05 9.00
C GLU A 254 -8.15 9.90 10.06
N PRO A 255 -9.00 10.94 10.25
CA PRO A 255 -10.10 10.92 11.21
C PRO A 255 -11.26 10.07 10.68
N ILE A 256 -11.10 8.75 10.74
CA ILE A 256 -12.05 7.76 10.22
C ILE A 256 -13.23 7.60 11.19
N VAL A 257 -14.45 7.60 10.65
CA VAL A 257 -15.69 7.26 11.36
C VAL A 257 -16.46 6.16 10.63
N LYS A 258 -17.23 5.36 11.36
CA LYS A 258 -18.10 4.31 10.78
C LYS A 258 -19.57 4.66 10.94
N ALA A 259 -20.42 4.18 10.04
CA ALA A 259 -21.86 4.20 10.28
C ALA A 259 -22.22 3.34 11.51
N GLY A 260 -23.12 3.86 12.35
CA GLY A 260 -23.75 3.12 13.44
C GLY A 260 -24.67 2.00 12.94
N SER A 261 -25.16 1.16 13.86
CA SER A 261 -26.01 0.01 13.49
C SER A 261 -27.37 0.42 12.91
N TYR A 262 -27.94 1.52 13.39
CA TYR A 262 -29.22 2.07 12.96
C TYR A 262 -29.01 3.13 11.87
N THR A 263 -29.21 2.76 10.61
CA THR A 263 -29.16 3.68 9.48
C THR A 263 -29.74 3.04 8.23
N THR A 264 -30.37 3.85 7.38
CA THR A 264 -30.87 3.48 6.05
C THR A 264 -29.75 3.19 5.06
N LEU A 265 -28.52 3.62 5.34
CA LEU A 265 -27.37 3.41 4.47
C LEU A 265 -26.99 1.93 4.30
N TRP A 266 -27.51 1.02 5.13
CA TRP A 266 -27.32 -0.42 4.94
C TRP A 266 -28.19 -1.01 3.82
N LEU A 267 -29.15 -0.25 3.30
CA LEU A 267 -30.10 -0.70 2.30
C LEU A 267 -29.54 -0.52 0.88
N ASP A 268 -29.67 -1.55 0.05
CA ASP A 268 -29.17 -1.53 -1.34
C ASP A 268 -29.84 -0.43 -2.17
N GLN A 269 -31.12 -0.13 -1.92
CA GLN A 269 -31.89 0.92 -2.59
C GLN A 269 -31.26 2.32 -2.39
N VAL A 270 -30.67 2.55 -1.22
CA VAL A 270 -30.00 3.79 -0.86
C VAL A 270 -28.54 3.79 -1.34
N SER A 271 -27.87 2.64 -1.27
CA SER A 271 -26.46 2.50 -1.66
C SER A 271 -26.21 2.51 -3.18
N GLN A 272 -27.20 2.10 -3.99
CA GLN A 272 -27.06 1.97 -5.46
C GLN A 272 -27.68 3.12 -6.26
N SER A 273 -28.24 4.15 -5.60
CA SER A 273 -28.77 5.32 -6.30
C SER A 273 -27.67 6.01 -7.11
N LYS A 274 -27.96 6.35 -8.38
CA LYS A 274 -26.99 6.94 -9.34
C LYS A 274 -26.42 8.30 -8.89
N ASN A 275 -27.01 8.91 -7.86
CA ASN A 275 -26.64 10.22 -7.32
C ASN A 275 -25.99 10.16 -5.93
N VAL A 276 -25.54 8.98 -5.47
CA VAL A 276 -24.97 8.83 -4.12
C VAL A 276 -23.75 9.72 -3.93
N GLY A 277 -23.91 10.68 -3.02
CA GLY A 277 -23.01 11.79 -2.77
C GLY A 277 -21.68 11.36 -2.16
N ARG A 278 -20.61 12.04 -2.58
CA ARG A 278 -19.28 11.91 -1.98
C ARG A 278 -19.27 12.38 -0.52
N LEU A 279 -20.23 13.19 -0.12
CA LEU A 279 -20.30 13.87 1.15
C LEU A 279 -21.52 13.45 1.94
N VAL A 280 -21.31 13.29 3.24
CA VAL A 280 -22.37 13.04 4.21
C VAL A 280 -22.26 14.03 5.35
N ILE A 281 -23.41 14.38 5.91
CA ILE A 281 -23.53 15.04 7.21
C ILE A 281 -24.09 14.04 8.21
N PHE A 282 -23.67 14.15 9.47
CA PHE A 282 -24.16 13.30 10.55
C PHE A 282 -24.58 14.11 11.77
N GLY A 283 -25.55 13.58 12.53
CA GLY A 283 -26.12 14.28 13.69
C GLY A 283 -25.32 14.09 14.98
N SER A 284 -24.77 12.90 15.19
CA SER A 284 -24.03 12.55 16.40
C SER A 284 -22.87 11.57 16.14
N GLN A 285 -21.91 11.55 17.07
CA GLN A 285 -20.77 10.64 17.07
C GLN A 285 -20.72 9.91 18.42
N MET A 286 -20.60 8.58 18.38
CA MET A 286 -20.56 7.68 19.53
C MET A 286 -19.21 6.96 19.57
N LEU A 287 -18.53 6.99 20.72
CA LEU A 287 -17.43 6.07 21.01
C LEU A 287 -18.01 4.82 21.66
N THR A 288 -17.98 3.70 20.94
CA THR A 288 -18.45 2.40 21.43
C THR A 288 -17.27 1.44 21.54
N ASP A 289 -17.05 0.86 22.72
CA ASP A 289 -15.89 0.06 23.19
C ASP A 289 -14.79 0.89 23.91
N GLY A 290 -14.43 0.44 25.12
CA GLY A 290 -13.36 1.01 25.95
C GLY A 290 -11.95 0.58 25.53
N SER A 291 -11.81 -0.16 24.42
CA SER A 291 -10.52 -0.42 23.80
C SER A 291 -10.02 0.85 23.09
N GLN A 292 -8.76 1.23 23.33
CA GLN A 292 -8.09 2.44 22.81
C GLN A 292 -7.97 2.49 21.26
N ARG A 293 -8.60 1.56 20.54
CA ARG A 293 -8.51 1.39 19.07
C ARG A 293 -9.88 1.33 18.37
N ALA A 294 -10.99 1.52 19.08
CA ALA A 294 -12.30 1.50 18.46
C ALA A 294 -12.52 2.77 17.61
N GLU A 295 -12.73 2.59 16.30
CA GLU A 295 -13.10 3.69 15.39
C GLU A 295 -14.47 4.24 15.82
N PRO A 296 -14.63 5.57 15.99
CA PRO A 296 -15.89 6.17 16.38
C PRO A 296 -17.01 5.88 15.37
N THR A 297 -18.23 5.72 15.87
CA THR A 297 -19.42 5.53 15.03
C THR A 297 -20.21 6.84 14.93
N VAL A 298 -20.89 7.05 13.80
CA VAL A 298 -21.76 8.21 13.56
C VAL A 298 -23.18 7.75 13.27
N GLN A 299 -24.16 8.56 13.65
CA GLN A 299 -25.59 8.29 13.51
C GLN A 299 -26.29 9.46 12.80
N LEU A 300 -27.51 9.20 12.32
CA LEU A 300 -28.32 10.16 11.57
C LEU A 300 -27.56 10.69 10.36
N ILE A 301 -27.22 9.81 9.42
CA ILE A 301 -26.33 10.12 8.30
C ILE A 301 -27.16 10.48 7.07
N SER A 302 -26.86 11.59 6.40
CA SER A 302 -27.51 11.95 5.14
C SER A 302 -26.52 12.49 4.12
N TYR A 303 -26.70 12.10 2.87
CA TYR A 303 -25.91 12.60 1.75
C TYR A 303 -26.22 14.07 1.51
N VAL A 304 -25.17 14.83 1.22
CA VAL A 304 -25.27 16.25 0.86
C VAL A 304 -24.40 16.52 -0.37
N THR A 305 -24.79 17.53 -1.14
CA THR A 305 -24.00 18.01 -2.28
C THR A 305 -23.08 19.16 -1.87
N GLU A 306 -22.04 19.42 -2.67
CA GLU A 306 -21.16 20.57 -2.46
C GLU A 306 -21.94 21.89 -2.51
N GLU A 307 -22.94 21.99 -3.38
CA GLU A 307 -23.83 23.14 -3.50
C GLU A 307 -24.69 23.35 -2.25
N GLU A 308 -25.22 22.28 -1.66
CA GLU A 308 -26.00 22.35 -0.42
C GLU A 308 -25.14 22.75 0.78
N VAL A 309 -23.89 22.28 0.83
CA VAL A 309 -22.93 22.68 1.86
C VAL A 309 -22.56 24.15 1.71
N ALA A 310 -22.27 24.61 0.49
CA ALA A 310 -21.96 26.00 0.20
C ALA A 310 -23.15 26.93 0.50
N ALA A 311 -24.38 26.50 0.22
CA ALA A 311 -25.59 27.26 0.53
C ALA A 311 -25.89 27.31 2.02
N GLY A 312 -25.69 26.20 2.74
CA GLY A 312 -25.97 26.09 4.18
C GLY A 312 -24.91 26.78 5.05
N ALA A 313 -23.64 26.67 4.68
CA ALA A 313 -22.52 27.17 5.48
C ALA A 313 -21.48 27.93 4.61
N PRO A 314 -21.86 29.04 3.95
CA PRO A 314 -20.99 29.75 3.02
C PRO A 314 -19.72 30.32 3.68
N GLU A 315 -19.86 30.93 4.86
CA GLU A 315 -18.72 31.51 5.59
C GLU A 315 -17.74 30.43 6.06
N TRP A 316 -18.25 29.31 6.58
CA TRP A 316 -17.38 28.18 6.93
C TRP A 316 -16.63 27.65 5.70
N CYS A 317 -17.32 27.48 4.56
CA CYS A 317 -16.69 27.03 3.32
C CYS A 317 -15.56 27.94 2.85
N ARG A 318 -15.73 29.26 3.03
CA ARG A 318 -14.71 30.26 2.72
C ARG A 318 -13.52 30.19 3.68
N LEU A 319 -13.78 30.07 4.97
CA LEU A 319 -12.75 30.05 6.02
C LEU A 319 -11.83 28.84 5.90
N VAL A 320 -12.36 27.66 5.58
CA VAL A 320 -11.58 26.42 5.53
C VAL A 320 -11.04 26.06 4.14
N ASP A 321 -11.23 26.93 3.15
CA ASP A 321 -11.06 26.63 1.73
C ASP A 321 -11.64 25.25 1.36
N PHE A 322 -12.96 25.12 1.53
CA PHE A 322 -13.64 23.83 1.42
C PHE A 322 -13.40 23.14 0.08
N LYS A 323 -13.22 23.91 -1.00
CA LYS A 323 -12.95 23.37 -2.33
C LYS A 323 -11.59 22.66 -2.39
N ASP A 324 -10.55 23.27 -1.84
CA ASP A 324 -9.23 22.66 -1.74
C ASP A 324 -9.23 21.49 -0.76
N LEU A 325 -9.99 21.59 0.32
CA LEU A 325 -10.17 20.51 1.28
C LEU A 325 -10.83 19.29 0.61
N LEU A 326 -11.87 19.50 -0.20
CA LEU A 326 -12.52 18.45 -0.99
C LEU A 326 -11.58 17.84 -2.02
N GLN A 327 -10.79 18.66 -2.73
CA GLN A 327 -9.79 18.14 -3.66
C GLN A 327 -8.70 17.31 -2.96
N SER A 328 -8.26 17.73 -1.77
CA SER A 328 -7.29 17.01 -0.95
C SER A 328 -7.81 15.68 -0.39
N SER A 329 -9.14 15.60 -0.16
CA SER A 329 -9.83 14.41 0.34
C SER A 329 -10.44 13.55 -0.79
N ALA A 330 -10.27 13.98 -2.05
CA ALA A 330 -10.77 13.26 -3.22
C ALA A 330 -10.23 11.84 -3.23
N GLN A 331 -11.16 10.88 -3.31
CA GLN A 331 -10.83 9.47 -3.42
C GLN A 331 -10.52 9.12 -4.87
N GLU A 332 -9.49 8.30 -5.06
CA GLU A 332 -9.13 7.67 -6.31
C GLU A 332 -9.41 6.17 -6.23
N ILE A 333 -10.01 5.63 -7.29
CA ILE A 333 -10.36 4.23 -7.39
C ILE A 333 -9.39 3.56 -8.36
N ILE A 334 -8.55 2.69 -7.81
CA ILE A 334 -7.63 1.84 -8.55
C ILE A 334 -8.36 0.52 -8.84
N ARG A 335 -8.51 0.17 -10.13
CA ARG A 335 -9.11 -1.09 -10.57
C ARG A 335 -8.05 -1.98 -11.19
N LEU A 336 -7.95 -3.20 -10.70
CA LEU A 336 -6.99 -4.20 -11.18
C LEU A 336 -7.73 -5.48 -11.54
N GLU A 337 -7.58 -5.93 -12.78
CA GLU A 337 -8.08 -7.23 -13.22
C GLU A 337 -7.19 -8.34 -12.65
N LEU A 338 -7.81 -9.30 -11.98
CA LEU A 338 -7.16 -10.45 -11.36
C LEU A 338 -7.42 -11.69 -12.23
N SER A 339 -6.36 -12.47 -12.46
CA SER A 339 -6.52 -13.83 -12.98
C SER A 339 -7.17 -14.75 -11.94
N ASP A 340 -7.81 -15.83 -12.39
CA ASP A 340 -8.54 -16.76 -11.50
C ASP A 340 -7.67 -17.40 -10.41
N GLY A 341 -6.36 -17.55 -10.66
CA GLY A 341 -5.39 -18.03 -9.68
C GLY A 341 -5.11 -16.99 -8.60
N VAL A 342 -4.87 -15.73 -9.00
CA VAL A 342 -4.62 -14.61 -8.08
C VAL A 342 -5.86 -14.29 -7.26
N ARG A 343 -7.05 -14.33 -7.87
CA ARG A 343 -8.33 -14.17 -7.15
C ARG A 343 -8.49 -15.21 -6.04
N ARG A 344 -8.23 -16.49 -6.34
CA ARG A 344 -8.34 -17.57 -5.34
C ARG A 344 -7.39 -17.35 -4.17
N TYR A 345 -6.14 -16.98 -4.43
CA TYR A 345 -5.19 -16.60 -3.38
C TYR A 345 -5.73 -15.45 -2.52
N VAL A 346 -6.14 -14.36 -3.16
CA VAL A 346 -6.59 -13.13 -2.52
C VAL A 346 -7.78 -13.39 -1.58
N VAL A 347 -8.67 -14.32 -1.96
CA VAL A 347 -9.82 -14.75 -1.16
C VAL A 347 -9.42 -15.75 -0.06
N MET A 348 -8.50 -16.69 -0.34
CA MET A 348 -8.09 -17.75 0.59
C MET A 348 -7.13 -17.28 1.69
N ASP A 349 -6.35 -16.22 1.46
CA ASP A 349 -5.40 -15.64 2.43
C ASP A 349 -6.07 -14.95 3.64
N ARG A 350 -7.39 -15.12 3.82
CA ARG A 350 -8.20 -14.58 4.94
C ARG A 350 -7.97 -13.08 5.19
N GLY A 351 -7.60 -12.33 4.14
CA GLY A 351 -7.32 -10.90 4.21
C GLY A 351 -6.01 -10.52 4.93
N ALA A 352 -5.00 -11.39 5.03
CA ALA A 352 -3.71 -11.02 5.61
C ALA A 352 -3.00 -9.94 4.79
N TRP A 353 -2.99 -10.05 3.46
CA TRP A 353 -2.51 -8.97 2.58
C TRP A 353 -3.34 -7.68 2.70
N LEU A 354 -4.67 -7.77 2.89
CA LEU A 354 -5.53 -6.59 3.14
C LEU A 354 -5.17 -5.92 4.47
N LYS A 355 -4.84 -6.70 5.50
CA LYS A 355 -4.35 -6.17 6.79
C LYS A 355 -3.00 -5.50 6.62
N GLN A 356 -2.10 -6.05 5.79
CA GLN A 356 -0.81 -5.43 5.50
C GLN A 356 -0.99 -4.11 4.76
N LEU A 357 -1.86 -4.07 3.74
CA LEU A 357 -2.20 -2.85 3.02
C LEU A 357 -2.83 -1.81 3.96
N ARG A 358 -3.80 -2.19 4.78
CA ARG A 358 -4.45 -1.29 5.75
C ARG A 358 -3.49 -0.82 6.85
N ARG A 359 -2.51 -1.63 7.24
CA ARG A 359 -1.48 -1.23 8.21
C ARG A 359 -0.55 -0.15 7.62
N LYS A 360 -0.18 -0.29 6.35
CA LYS A 360 0.70 0.65 5.65
C LYS A 360 -0.04 1.90 5.18
N PHE A 361 -1.30 1.73 4.78
CA PHE A 361 -2.18 2.78 4.28
C PHE A 361 -3.56 2.67 4.96
N PRO A 362 -3.72 3.20 6.19
CA PRO A 362 -4.98 3.12 6.95
C PRO A 362 -6.19 3.70 6.20
N ALA A 363 -5.94 4.72 5.37
CA ALA A 363 -6.92 5.41 4.55
C ALA A 363 -7.35 4.62 3.30
N ALA A 364 -6.57 3.62 2.86
CA ALA A 364 -6.95 2.77 1.73
C ALA A 364 -7.95 1.68 2.15
N THR A 365 -8.99 1.49 1.34
CA THR A 365 -9.91 0.35 1.39
C THR A 365 -9.71 -0.50 0.15
N ALA A 366 -9.88 -1.81 0.26
CA ALA A 366 -9.75 -2.72 -0.86
C ALA A 366 -10.84 -3.78 -0.79
N THR A 367 -11.52 -3.99 -1.92
CA THR A 367 -12.62 -4.93 -2.08
C THR A 367 -12.43 -5.72 -3.36
N VAL A 368 -12.80 -7.00 -3.34
CA VAL A 368 -12.67 -7.88 -4.51
C VAL A 368 -14.07 -8.15 -5.01
N ASN A 369 -14.37 -7.71 -6.23
CA ASN A 369 -15.65 -7.94 -6.88
C ASN A 369 -15.44 -8.79 -8.14
N ARG A 370 -15.92 -10.03 -8.12
CA ARG A 370 -15.65 -11.04 -9.17
C ARG A 370 -14.15 -11.15 -9.43
N ASN A 371 -13.68 -10.73 -10.61
CA ASN A 371 -12.28 -10.79 -11.02
C ASN A 371 -11.59 -9.43 -10.91
N THR A 372 -12.25 -8.39 -10.41
CA THR A 372 -11.65 -7.06 -10.28
C THR A 372 -11.35 -6.76 -8.81
N LEU A 373 -10.10 -6.43 -8.51
CA LEU A 373 -9.74 -5.80 -7.26
C LEU A 373 -9.97 -4.29 -7.37
N VAL A 374 -10.79 -3.76 -6.48
CA VAL A 374 -11.11 -2.33 -6.38
C VAL A 374 -10.50 -1.79 -5.10
N VAL A 375 -9.47 -0.97 -5.25
CA VAL A 375 -8.81 -0.26 -4.14
C VAL A 375 -9.21 1.20 -4.19
N THR A 376 -9.77 1.71 -3.09
CA THR A 376 -10.11 3.14 -2.96
C THR A 376 -9.17 3.77 -1.95
N CYS A 377 -8.59 4.92 -2.30
CA CYS A 377 -7.70 5.64 -1.41
C CYS A 377 -7.67 7.13 -1.75
N PRO A 378 -7.22 8.00 -0.82
CA PRO A 378 -7.01 9.42 -1.13
C PRO A 378 -6.06 9.61 -2.33
N ARG A 379 -6.38 10.54 -3.23
CA ARG A 379 -5.62 10.83 -4.46
C ARG A 379 -4.13 11.09 -4.20
N ARG A 380 -3.79 11.75 -3.08
CA ARG A 380 -2.39 12.01 -2.67
C ARG A 380 -1.52 10.76 -2.47
N MET A 381 -2.14 9.61 -2.17
CA MET A 381 -1.42 8.35 -1.92
C MET A 381 -1.70 7.30 -2.98
N SER A 382 -2.51 7.59 -4.01
CA SER A 382 -2.94 6.60 -5.01
C SER A 382 -1.76 5.94 -5.72
N ALA A 383 -0.74 6.70 -6.11
CA ALA A 383 0.47 6.15 -6.72
C ALA A 383 1.21 5.18 -5.78
N ARG A 384 1.33 5.51 -4.49
CA ARG A 384 1.99 4.66 -3.47
C ARG A 384 1.17 3.40 -3.19
N VAL A 385 -0.15 3.54 -3.13
CA VAL A 385 -1.09 2.43 -2.90
C VAL A 385 -1.13 1.51 -4.11
N ASP A 386 -1.26 2.02 -5.34
CA ASP A 386 -1.23 1.24 -6.58
C ASP A 386 0.09 0.45 -6.69
N PHE A 387 1.22 1.11 -6.43
CA PHE A 387 2.52 0.45 -6.41
C PHE A 387 2.57 -0.70 -5.40
N GLU A 388 2.14 -0.48 -4.15
CA GLU A 388 2.18 -1.53 -3.12
C GLU A 388 1.22 -2.68 -3.44
N VAL A 389 0.01 -2.37 -3.91
CA VAL A 389 -0.98 -3.38 -4.29
C VAL A 389 -0.44 -4.23 -5.44
N ARG A 390 0.11 -3.61 -6.50
CA ARG A 390 0.74 -4.34 -7.61
C ARG A 390 1.94 -5.15 -7.14
N LYS A 391 2.75 -4.63 -6.22
CA LYS A 391 3.87 -5.36 -5.61
C LYS A 391 3.39 -6.62 -4.88
N LEU A 392 2.34 -6.50 -4.06
CA LEU A 392 1.75 -7.63 -3.34
C LEU A 392 1.14 -8.66 -4.30
N LEU A 393 0.46 -8.21 -5.36
CA LEU A 393 -0.14 -9.10 -6.36
C LEU A 393 0.91 -9.80 -7.25
N ARG A 394 2.03 -9.14 -7.58
CA ARG A 394 3.13 -9.75 -8.35
C ARG A 394 3.75 -10.96 -7.68
N VAL A 395 3.77 -11.01 -6.35
CA VAL A 395 4.22 -12.21 -5.60
C VAL A 395 3.30 -13.39 -5.90
N VAL A 396 2.03 -13.14 -6.15
CA VAL A 396 0.96 -14.14 -6.27
C VAL A 396 0.70 -14.59 -7.72
N GLU A 397 1.08 -13.79 -8.72
CA GLU A 397 0.91 -14.18 -10.13
C GLU A 397 1.70 -15.46 -10.44
N PRO A 398 1.14 -16.45 -11.16
CA PRO A 398 1.91 -17.62 -11.55
C PRO A 398 2.97 -17.25 -12.59
N GLU A 399 4.21 -17.62 -12.33
CA GLU A 399 5.29 -17.57 -13.30
C GLU A 399 5.35 -18.92 -14.02
N LYS A 400 5.29 -18.90 -15.35
CA LYS A 400 5.28 -20.10 -16.19
C LYS A 400 6.52 -20.11 -17.07
N VAL A 401 7.27 -21.19 -17.04
CA VAL A 401 8.38 -21.44 -17.97
C VAL A 401 8.07 -22.70 -18.76
N THR A 402 8.09 -22.60 -20.09
CA THR A 402 7.96 -23.76 -20.99
C THR A 402 9.30 -24.04 -21.66
N LEU A 403 9.76 -25.27 -21.52
CA LEU A 403 10.97 -25.79 -22.12
C LEU A 403 10.60 -26.63 -23.34
N GLN A 404 11.00 -26.16 -24.53
CA GLN A 404 10.81 -26.91 -25.77
C GLN A 404 11.97 -27.90 -25.96
N LEU A 405 11.64 -29.18 -26.15
CA LEU A 405 12.65 -30.22 -26.31
C LEU A 405 12.98 -30.46 -27.80
N PRO A 406 14.28 -30.56 -28.17
CA PRO A 406 14.73 -30.86 -29.52
C PRO A 406 14.26 -32.20 -30.08
N ASP A 407 14.32 -32.33 -31.40
CA ASP A 407 13.72 -33.48 -32.08
C ASP A 407 14.39 -34.84 -31.82
N HIS A 408 15.63 -34.83 -31.38
CA HIS A 408 16.42 -36.02 -31.05
C HIS A 408 16.17 -36.52 -29.62
N VAL A 409 15.48 -35.75 -28.77
CA VAL A 409 15.21 -36.11 -27.38
C VAL A 409 14.01 -37.07 -27.31
N GLU A 410 14.26 -38.33 -26.96
CA GLU A 410 13.20 -39.32 -26.81
C GLU A 410 12.35 -39.07 -25.55
N MET A 411 11.11 -38.59 -25.74
CA MET A 411 10.17 -38.34 -24.64
C MET A 411 9.92 -39.58 -23.76
N GLY A 412 10.01 -40.79 -24.31
CA GLY A 412 9.85 -42.04 -23.56
C GLY A 412 10.94 -42.26 -22.49
N LYS A 413 12.17 -41.76 -22.70
CA LYS A 413 13.25 -41.84 -21.71
C LYS A 413 13.10 -40.77 -20.61
N ILE A 414 12.55 -39.60 -20.96
CA ILE A 414 12.23 -38.53 -20.00
C ILE A 414 11.04 -38.93 -19.11
N ILE A 415 10.00 -39.52 -19.70
CA ILE A 415 8.81 -39.98 -18.98
C ILE A 415 9.15 -41.20 -18.12
N GLY A 416 9.95 -42.13 -18.66
CA GLY A 416 10.26 -43.41 -18.04
C GLY A 416 9.08 -44.39 -18.09
N LYS A 417 9.33 -45.68 -17.80
CA LYS A 417 8.25 -46.69 -17.80
C LYS A 417 7.21 -46.33 -16.72
N GLY A 418 5.97 -46.09 -17.14
CA GLY A 418 4.88 -45.71 -16.23
C GLY A 418 5.03 -44.34 -15.56
N GLY A 419 5.83 -43.42 -16.13
CA GLY A 419 6.03 -42.07 -15.58
C GLY A 419 7.02 -41.97 -14.42
N GLN A 420 7.79 -43.03 -14.15
CA GLN A 420 8.69 -43.10 -12.99
C GLN A 420 9.77 -42.00 -12.99
N ASN A 421 10.30 -41.62 -14.15
CA ASN A 421 11.36 -40.61 -14.23
C ASN A 421 10.81 -39.20 -14.00
N ILE A 422 9.59 -38.92 -14.44
CA ILE A 422 8.88 -37.66 -14.12
C ILE A 422 8.59 -37.57 -12.62
N LYS A 423 8.14 -38.65 -12.00
CA LYS A 423 7.90 -38.68 -10.55
C LYS A 423 9.18 -38.46 -9.74
N ALA A 424 10.28 -39.09 -10.14
CA ALA A 424 11.59 -38.87 -9.49
C ALA A 424 12.08 -37.42 -9.67
N LEU A 425 11.87 -36.83 -10.85
CA LEU A 425 12.18 -35.42 -11.11
C LEU A 425 11.34 -34.48 -10.24
N GLU A 426 10.05 -34.77 -10.12
CA GLU A 426 9.12 -34.07 -9.24
C GLU A 426 9.52 -34.15 -7.76
N GLU A 427 9.93 -35.32 -7.28
CA GLU A 427 10.41 -35.55 -5.92
C GLU A 427 11.71 -34.79 -5.64
N ASN A 428 12.66 -34.78 -6.59
CA ASN A 428 13.89 -34.01 -6.47
C ASN A 428 13.64 -32.49 -6.44
N ILE A 429 12.66 -32.00 -7.22
CA ILE A 429 12.23 -30.59 -7.16
C ILE A 429 11.57 -30.30 -5.81
N GLN A 430 10.78 -31.22 -5.27
CA GLN A 430 10.15 -31.10 -3.95
C GLN A 430 11.19 -31.00 -2.82
N GLU A 431 12.25 -31.80 -2.88
CA GLU A 431 13.33 -31.81 -1.90
C GLU A 431 14.11 -30.48 -1.90
N LEU A 432 14.40 -29.93 -3.09
CA LEU A 432 15.02 -28.60 -3.24
C LEU A 432 14.21 -27.50 -2.59
N LEU A 433 12.92 -27.44 -2.91
CA LEU A 433 12.00 -26.46 -2.37
C LEU A 433 11.88 -26.58 -0.84
N SER A 434 12.01 -27.79 -0.30
CA SER A 434 11.97 -28.06 1.15
C SER A 434 13.28 -27.70 1.85
N SER A 435 14.43 -27.86 1.18
CA SER A 435 15.76 -27.55 1.72
C SER A 435 16.04 -26.05 1.86
N GLU A 436 15.45 -25.22 1.00
CA GLU A 436 15.60 -23.76 1.01
C GLU A 436 14.62 -23.06 1.99
N GLN A 437 13.66 -23.79 2.58
CA GLN A 437 12.69 -23.26 3.56
C GLN A 437 13.25 -23.05 4.98
N GLY A 438 14.55 -23.24 5.20
CA GLY A 438 15.19 -23.09 6.52
C GLY A 438 15.29 -21.66 7.08
N GLY A 439 14.87 -20.63 6.33
CA GLY A 439 15.15 -19.23 6.66
C GLY A 439 13.97 -18.36 7.13
N VAL A 440 12.72 -18.60 6.74
CA VAL A 440 11.59 -17.70 7.06
C VAL A 440 10.29 -18.50 7.23
N GLY A 441 9.46 -18.06 8.18
CA GLY A 441 8.30 -18.75 8.75
C GLY A 441 7.38 -19.54 7.81
N ARG A 442 6.93 -20.68 8.36
CA ARG A 442 6.04 -21.73 7.84
C ARG A 442 4.66 -21.35 7.30
N ARG A 443 4.41 -20.11 6.89
CA ARG A 443 3.12 -19.71 6.30
C ARG A 443 3.44 -18.75 5.18
N HIS A 444 3.06 -19.09 3.95
CA HIS A 444 2.31 -18.25 3.00
C HIS A 444 2.24 -19.06 1.70
N VAL A 445 1.08 -19.70 1.51
CA VAL A 445 0.56 -20.37 0.32
C VAL A 445 1.41 -21.52 -0.23
N GLU A 446 0.78 -22.69 -0.24
CA GLU A 446 1.24 -23.87 -0.99
C GLU A 446 1.74 -23.41 -2.37
N SER A 447 3.05 -23.54 -2.58
CA SER A 447 3.72 -23.22 -3.84
C SER A 447 3.08 -24.06 -4.95
N MET A 448 2.00 -23.55 -5.56
CA MET A 448 1.24 -24.30 -6.56
C MET A 448 2.19 -24.61 -7.71
N ARG A 449 2.65 -25.87 -7.73
CA ARG A 449 3.60 -26.39 -8.70
C ARG A 449 2.83 -27.24 -9.67
N ILE A 450 2.99 -26.96 -10.95
CA ILE A 450 2.52 -27.84 -12.01
C ILE A 450 3.73 -28.06 -12.90
N LEU A 451 4.24 -29.30 -12.87
CA LEU A 451 5.13 -29.82 -13.89
C LEU A 451 4.23 -30.54 -14.90
N ASP A 452 4.00 -29.92 -16.05
CA ASP A 452 3.23 -30.52 -17.13
C ASP A 452 4.18 -30.96 -18.24
N VAL A 453 4.06 -32.20 -18.69
CA VAL A 453 4.90 -32.76 -19.75
C VAL A 453 4.00 -33.17 -20.90
N ASN A 454 4.05 -32.39 -21.97
CA ASN A 454 3.31 -32.68 -23.18
C ASN A 454 4.19 -33.47 -24.14
N SER A 455 3.91 -34.77 -24.26
CA SER A 455 4.64 -35.68 -25.16
C SER A 455 4.40 -35.39 -26.63
N SER A 456 3.25 -34.80 -26.98
CA SER A 456 2.87 -34.50 -28.37
C SER A 456 3.50 -33.19 -28.86
N SER A 457 3.53 -32.15 -28.04
CA SER A 457 4.20 -30.87 -28.35
C SER A 457 5.68 -30.84 -27.93
N ARG A 458 6.17 -31.88 -27.25
CA ARG A 458 7.56 -32.00 -26.73
C ARG A 458 7.93 -30.85 -25.80
N GLU A 459 7.00 -30.47 -24.93
CA GLU A 459 7.14 -29.35 -24.01
C GLU A 459 7.14 -29.83 -22.55
N ILE A 460 8.01 -29.24 -21.73
CA ILE A 460 7.93 -29.33 -20.27
C ILE A 460 7.58 -27.94 -19.74
N THR A 461 6.40 -27.79 -19.14
CA THR A 461 5.95 -26.54 -18.53
C THR A 461 6.07 -26.61 -17.02
N ILE A 462 6.70 -25.60 -16.44
CA ILE A 462 6.87 -25.42 -15.00
C ILE A 462 6.08 -24.18 -14.61
N THR A 463 5.12 -24.32 -13.71
CA THR A 463 4.40 -23.19 -13.11
C THR A 463 4.77 -23.06 -11.64
N LEU A 464 5.25 -21.89 -11.22
CA LEU A 464 5.54 -21.55 -9.82
C LEU A 464 4.76 -20.32 -9.38
N VAL A 465 4.44 -20.24 -8.10
CA VAL A 465 3.74 -19.11 -7.46
C VAL A 465 4.49 -18.72 -6.19
N GLY A 466 4.43 -17.45 -5.80
CA GLY A 466 5.00 -16.99 -4.53
C GLY A 466 6.52 -16.84 -4.57
N GLU A 467 7.15 -16.96 -3.40
CA GLU A 467 8.61 -16.83 -3.24
C GLU A 467 9.40 -17.95 -3.94
N ALA A 468 8.74 -19.08 -4.25
CA ALA A 468 9.34 -20.18 -4.99
C ALA A 468 9.78 -19.79 -6.41
N LYS A 469 9.27 -18.69 -6.97
CA LYS A 469 9.72 -18.12 -8.26
C LYS A 469 11.22 -17.87 -8.32
N VAL A 470 11.84 -17.51 -7.19
CA VAL A 470 13.29 -17.28 -7.10
C VAL A 470 14.08 -18.55 -7.47
N LEU A 471 13.47 -19.73 -7.31
CA LEU A 471 14.06 -21.02 -7.61
C LEU A 471 13.76 -21.49 -9.04
N MET A 472 12.97 -20.74 -9.84
CA MET A 472 12.66 -21.07 -11.24
C MET A 472 13.92 -21.33 -12.07
N PRO A 473 14.99 -20.51 -12.02
CA PRO A 473 16.21 -20.77 -12.79
C PRO A 473 16.95 -22.04 -12.34
N VAL A 474 16.91 -22.36 -11.04
CA VAL A 474 17.55 -23.57 -10.46
C VAL A 474 16.79 -24.82 -10.89
N ILE A 475 15.46 -24.78 -10.86
CA ILE A 475 14.59 -25.88 -11.28
C ILE A 475 14.77 -26.14 -12.79
N VAL A 476 14.74 -25.08 -13.61
CA VAL A 476 15.00 -25.17 -15.05
C VAL A 476 16.38 -25.76 -15.31
N GLY A 477 17.44 -25.25 -14.68
CA GLY A 477 18.81 -25.74 -14.87
C GLY A 477 19.01 -27.22 -14.47
N ARG A 478 18.31 -27.69 -13.43
CA ARG A 478 18.36 -29.11 -13.04
C ARG A 478 17.60 -30.01 -14.01
N ILE A 479 16.45 -29.58 -14.51
CA ILE A 479 15.71 -30.30 -15.54
C ILE A 479 16.57 -30.43 -16.80
N GLN A 480 17.21 -29.34 -17.21
CA GLN A 480 18.16 -29.32 -18.34
C GLN A 480 19.33 -30.28 -18.12
N SER A 481 19.98 -30.22 -16.95
CA SER A 481 21.10 -31.10 -16.61
C SER A 481 20.71 -32.59 -16.62
N SER A 482 19.52 -32.91 -16.10
CA SER A 482 18.97 -34.27 -16.11
C SER A 482 18.73 -34.79 -17.54
N ILE A 483 18.21 -33.93 -18.42
CA ILE A 483 17.99 -34.26 -19.83
C ILE A 483 19.34 -34.50 -20.54
N VAL A 484 20.33 -33.62 -20.32
CA VAL A 484 21.69 -33.78 -20.89
C VAL A 484 22.34 -35.08 -20.42
N GLN A 485 22.26 -35.41 -19.13
CA GLN A 485 22.81 -36.65 -18.58
C GLN A 485 22.16 -37.91 -19.18
N THR A 486 20.87 -37.83 -19.51
CA THR A 486 20.09 -38.96 -20.04
C THR A 486 20.28 -39.14 -21.55
N HIS A 487 20.57 -38.06 -22.29
CA HIS A 487 20.59 -38.06 -23.76
C HIS A 487 21.94 -37.73 -24.41
N GLY A 488 22.96 -37.31 -23.66
CA GLY A 488 24.37 -37.29 -24.09
C GLY A 488 24.81 -36.22 -25.11
N ASP A 489 23.90 -35.43 -25.69
CA ASP A 489 24.25 -34.45 -26.72
C ASP A 489 24.45 -33.02 -26.19
N ASN A 490 25.56 -32.40 -26.59
CA ASN A 490 26.04 -31.07 -26.16
C ASN A 490 25.25 -29.86 -26.71
N MET A 491 24.03 -30.03 -27.21
CA MET A 491 23.27 -28.94 -27.84
C MET A 491 21.77 -29.02 -27.49
N LEU A 492 21.38 -28.36 -26.39
CA LEU A 492 19.98 -28.01 -26.11
C LEU A 492 19.76 -26.52 -26.42
N PRO A 493 19.30 -26.16 -27.64
CA PRO A 493 18.77 -24.82 -27.87
C PRO A 493 17.38 -24.74 -27.23
N LEU A 494 17.34 -24.31 -25.97
CA LEU A 494 16.09 -24.17 -25.23
C LEU A 494 15.50 -22.78 -25.44
N VAL A 495 14.48 -22.69 -26.30
CA VAL A 495 13.66 -21.48 -26.41
C VAL A 495 12.80 -21.36 -25.15
N THR A 496 13.33 -20.65 -24.15
CA THR A 496 12.63 -20.37 -22.88
C THR A 496 11.73 -19.15 -23.07
N ARG A 497 10.43 -19.32 -23.35
CA ARG A 497 9.49 -18.21 -23.63
C ARG A 497 9.12 -17.30 -22.43
N ALA A 498 9.91 -17.26 -21.35
CA ALA A 498 9.48 -16.64 -20.09
C ALA A 498 10.54 -15.81 -19.34
N LEU A 499 11.68 -15.51 -19.95
CA LEU A 499 12.52 -14.40 -19.50
C LEU A 499 12.19 -13.20 -20.40
N GLY A 500 12.22 -11.96 -19.88
CA GLY A 500 12.18 -10.80 -20.79
C GLY A 500 13.29 -10.93 -21.85
N ASP A 501 13.12 -10.27 -23.00
CA ASP A 501 13.91 -10.53 -24.22
C ASP A 501 15.42 -10.71 -23.98
N HIS A 502 16.04 -9.89 -23.11
CA HIS A 502 17.49 -9.96 -22.81
C HIS A 502 17.91 -11.14 -21.91
N GLY A 503 17.02 -11.63 -21.04
CA GLY A 503 17.30 -12.81 -20.21
C GLY A 503 17.26 -14.13 -21.02
N GLN A 504 16.46 -14.17 -22.09
CA GLN A 504 16.47 -15.27 -23.06
C GLN A 504 17.77 -15.27 -23.87
N GLU A 505 18.23 -14.10 -24.33
CA GLU A 505 19.48 -13.95 -25.08
C GLU A 505 20.72 -14.41 -24.28
N MET A 506 20.75 -14.15 -22.97
CA MET A 506 21.91 -14.47 -22.13
C MET A 506 22.12 -15.96 -21.86
N GLN A 507 21.06 -16.77 -21.84
CA GLN A 507 21.17 -18.24 -21.72
C GLN A 507 21.72 -18.89 -22.99
N HIS A 508 21.57 -18.23 -24.13
CA HIS A 508 22.15 -18.65 -25.42
C HIS A 508 23.50 -18.00 -25.70
N HIS A 509 24.05 -17.22 -24.76
CA HIS A 509 25.25 -16.46 -25.01
C HIS A 509 26.48 -17.37 -25.12
N PRO A 510 27.22 -17.32 -26.24
CA PRO A 510 28.28 -18.28 -26.55
C PRO A 510 29.40 -18.31 -25.50
N ARG A 511 29.67 -17.17 -24.83
CA ARG A 511 30.69 -17.09 -23.77
C ARG A 511 30.22 -17.65 -22.42
N LEU A 512 28.92 -17.58 -22.12
CA LEU A 512 28.38 -18.21 -20.92
C LEU A 512 28.39 -19.73 -21.08
N ALA A 513 28.01 -20.21 -22.27
CA ALA A 513 28.09 -21.62 -22.62
C ALA A 513 29.51 -22.19 -22.50
N GLN A 514 30.54 -21.41 -22.84
CA GLN A 514 31.94 -21.83 -22.69
C GLN A 514 32.37 -22.09 -21.24
N ILE A 515 31.74 -21.46 -20.25
CA ILE A 515 32.05 -21.65 -18.82
C ILE A 515 31.17 -22.74 -18.21
N LEU A 516 29.90 -22.80 -18.62
CA LEU A 516 28.92 -23.78 -18.12
C LEU A 516 29.04 -25.16 -18.77
N ASN A 517 29.80 -25.30 -19.84
CA ASN A 517 30.10 -26.62 -20.39
C ASN A 517 31.08 -27.35 -19.45
N CYS A 518 30.84 -28.62 -19.12
CA CYS A 518 31.76 -29.42 -18.32
C CYS A 518 33.07 -29.76 -19.06
N VAL A 519 33.07 -29.61 -20.39
CA VAL A 519 34.25 -29.70 -21.25
C VAL A 519 34.97 -28.36 -21.26
N ALA A 520 36.28 -28.38 -20.96
CA ALA A 520 37.11 -27.19 -20.97
C ALA A 520 37.22 -26.60 -22.39
N PRO A 521 37.33 -25.26 -22.54
CA PRO A 521 37.64 -24.62 -23.81
C PRO A 521 38.92 -25.19 -24.44
N PRO A 522 39.11 -25.10 -25.77
CA PRO A 522 40.27 -25.74 -26.43
C PRO A 522 41.52 -24.85 -26.50
N SER A 523 41.39 -23.52 -26.45
CA SER A 523 42.50 -22.58 -26.71
C SER A 523 43.28 -22.19 -25.43
N TRP A 524 44.58 -21.92 -25.59
CA TRP A 524 45.49 -21.39 -24.56
C TRP A 524 46.38 -20.26 -25.12
N GLN A 525 46.05 -19.70 -26.29
CA GLN A 525 46.96 -18.85 -27.05
C GLN A 525 47.06 -17.44 -26.49
N SER A 526 45.91 -16.80 -26.26
CA SER A 526 45.82 -15.41 -25.79
C SER A 526 45.66 -15.32 -24.27
N ARG A 527 45.87 -14.11 -23.71
CA ARG A 527 45.58 -13.81 -22.30
C ARG A 527 44.14 -14.16 -21.93
N ASP A 528 43.20 -13.85 -22.82
CA ASP A 528 41.78 -14.07 -22.57
C ASP A 528 41.41 -15.55 -22.67
N ASP A 529 42.07 -16.32 -23.55
CA ASP A 529 41.94 -17.79 -23.57
C ASP A 529 42.40 -18.39 -22.25
N ILE A 530 43.56 -17.98 -21.74
CA ILE A 530 44.08 -18.45 -20.45
C ILE A 530 43.14 -18.02 -19.31
N MET A 531 42.62 -16.80 -19.35
CA MET A 531 41.66 -16.33 -18.34
C MET A 531 40.37 -17.14 -18.35
N LEU A 532 39.86 -17.49 -19.52
CA LEU A 532 38.69 -18.36 -19.67
C LEU A 532 38.96 -19.78 -19.17
N GLN A 533 40.15 -20.33 -19.43
CA GLN A 533 40.58 -21.63 -18.91
C GLN A 533 40.66 -21.64 -17.38
N LEU A 534 41.22 -20.57 -16.79
CA LEU A 534 41.29 -20.41 -15.35
C LEU A 534 39.90 -20.28 -14.72
N ALA A 535 39.01 -19.48 -15.34
CA ALA A 535 37.62 -19.36 -14.89
C ALA A 535 36.88 -20.71 -14.95
N HIS A 536 37.08 -21.47 -16.03
CA HIS A 536 36.52 -22.81 -16.18
C HIS A 536 37.03 -23.76 -15.09
N ALA A 537 38.35 -23.79 -14.86
CA ALA A 537 38.98 -24.61 -13.84
C ALA A 537 38.49 -24.27 -12.42
N LEU A 538 38.33 -22.98 -12.11
CA LEU A 538 37.78 -22.55 -10.84
C LEU A 538 36.35 -23.09 -10.63
N VAL A 539 35.49 -22.96 -11.64
CA VAL A 539 34.10 -23.43 -11.55
C VAL A 539 34.02 -24.96 -11.45
N TRP A 540 34.76 -25.69 -12.28
CA TRP A 540 34.59 -27.14 -12.44
C TRP A 540 35.53 -28.00 -11.59
N LYS A 541 36.76 -27.54 -11.35
CA LYS A 541 37.78 -28.29 -10.59
C LYS A 541 37.86 -27.84 -9.14
N CYS A 542 37.72 -26.54 -8.89
CA CYS A 542 37.77 -25.99 -7.53
C CYS A 542 36.39 -25.88 -6.86
N ASP A 543 35.29 -26.08 -7.61
CA ASP A 543 33.91 -25.98 -7.12
C ASP A 543 33.61 -24.64 -6.43
N VAL A 544 34.14 -23.56 -6.98
CA VAL A 544 33.94 -22.20 -6.46
C VAL A 544 33.03 -21.38 -7.36
N SER A 545 32.47 -20.30 -6.81
CA SER A 545 31.67 -19.35 -7.60
C SER A 545 32.55 -18.21 -8.10
N ILE A 546 32.39 -17.81 -9.36
CA ILE A 546 33.01 -16.60 -9.92
C ILE A 546 31.98 -15.48 -9.88
N TYR A 547 32.40 -14.25 -9.63
CA TYR A 547 31.49 -13.11 -9.60
C TYR A 547 32.13 -11.85 -10.20
N GLY A 548 31.36 -10.76 -10.24
CA GLY A 548 31.92 -9.43 -10.46
C GLY A 548 32.45 -9.20 -11.87
N GLY A 549 33.73 -8.79 -11.96
CA GLY A 549 34.28 -8.19 -13.18
C GLY A 549 34.34 -9.10 -14.39
N PHE A 550 34.74 -10.35 -14.18
CA PHE A 550 34.82 -11.34 -15.24
C PHE A 550 33.46 -11.60 -15.90
N LEU A 551 32.40 -11.79 -15.11
CA LEU A 551 31.06 -12.02 -15.65
C LEU A 551 30.52 -10.77 -16.37
N ARG A 552 30.69 -9.60 -15.77
CA ARG A 552 30.23 -8.33 -16.34
C ARG A 552 30.91 -8.01 -17.68
N ASP A 553 32.23 -8.05 -17.71
CA ASP A 553 33.00 -7.56 -18.86
C ASP A 553 33.13 -8.65 -19.92
N TRP A 554 33.55 -9.87 -19.54
CA TRP A 554 33.78 -10.97 -20.50
C TRP A 554 32.50 -11.66 -20.94
N VAL A 555 31.62 -12.04 -20.00
CA VAL A 555 30.44 -12.86 -20.31
C VAL A 555 29.33 -12.03 -20.90
N VAL A 556 28.99 -10.87 -20.33
CA VAL A 556 27.85 -10.06 -20.80
C VAL A 556 28.25 -9.09 -21.91
N ARG A 557 29.37 -8.38 -21.78
CA ARG A 557 29.73 -7.27 -22.69
C ARG A 557 30.67 -7.63 -23.82
N GLY A 558 31.24 -8.82 -23.83
CA GLY A 558 32.16 -9.20 -24.90
C GLY A 558 33.58 -8.63 -24.75
N GLU A 559 33.91 -8.02 -23.62
CA GLU A 559 35.17 -7.27 -23.41
C GLU A 559 36.20 -8.04 -22.58
N PRO A 560 37.51 -7.73 -22.71
CA PRO A 560 38.55 -8.33 -21.88
C PRO A 560 38.33 -8.05 -20.38
N ALA A 561 38.44 -9.08 -19.54
CA ALA A 561 38.38 -8.94 -18.10
C ALA A 561 39.78 -8.71 -17.49
N ASN A 562 39.84 -7.98 -16.37
CA ASN A 562 41.10 -7.63 -15.71
C ASN A 562 41.55 -8.71 -14.73
N ASP A 563 40.62 -9.22 -13.95
CA ASP A 563 40.77 -10.12 -12.83
C ASP A 563 39.60 -11.12 -12.77
N ILE A 564 39.79 -12.21 -12.04
CA ILE A 564 38.73 -13.16 -11.72
C ILE A 564 38.44 -13.08 -10.22
N ASP A 565 37.29 -12.49 -9.87
CA ASP A 565 36.81 -12.47 -8.49
C ASP A 565 36.14 -13.81 -8.16
N VAL A 566 36.58 -14.45 -7.08
CA VAL A 566 36.12 -15.80 -6.70
C VAL A 566 35.59 -15.78 -5.28
N GLN A 567 34.42 -16.38 -5.10
CA GLN A 567 33.79 -16.56 -3.80
C GLN A 567 34.13 -17.95 -3.24
N ILE A 568 34.76 -17.98 -2.06
CA ILE A 568 35.03 -19.20 -1.30
C ILE A 568 34.07 -19.34 -0.12
N LEU A 569 33.75 -20.56 0.29
CA LEU A 569 32.81 -20.85 1.38
C LEU A 569 33.47 -21.75 2.44
N PRO A 570 34.17 -21.18 3.44
CA PRO A 570 34.76 -21.97 4.52
C PRO A 570 33.68 -22.65 5.39
N PRO A 571 33.96 -23.86 5.95
CA PRO A 571 35.17 -24.64 5.81
C PRO A 571 35.22 -25.51 4.53
N GLN A 572 34.14 -25.51 3.74
CA GLN A 572 33.98 -26.39 2.56
C GLN A 572 35.04 -26.09 1.49
N THR A 573 35.41 -24.82 1.33
CA THR A 573 36.44 -24.39 0.40
C THR A 573 37.28 -23.27 1.01
N THR A 574 38.60 -23.46 1.05
CA THR A 574 39.58 -22.54 1.63
C THR A 574 40.49 -21.98 0.56
N THR A 575 41.18 -20.88 0.83
CA THR A 575 42.18 -20.31 -0.09
C THR A 575 43.27 -21.33 -0.44
N ALA A 576 43.74 -22.09 0.55
CA ALA A 576 44.74 -23.13 0.37
C ALA A 576 44.23 -24.28 -0.51
N SER A 577 42.98 -24.74 -0.31
CA SER A 577 42.42 -25.82 -1.11
C SER A 577 42.24 -25.41 -2.57
N VAL A 578 41.77 -24.17 -2.83
CA VAL A 578 41.63 -23.66 -4.20
C VAL A 578 42.99 -23.53 -4.87
N GLN A 579 43.99 -22.97 -4.19
CA GLN A 579 45.34 -22.84 -4.72
C GLN A 579 45.94 -24.21 -5.08
N GLN A 580 45.82 -25.20 -4.19
CA GLN A 580 46.33 -26.55 -4.41
C GLN A 580 45.64 -27.24 -5.59
N GLN A 581 44.31 -27.19 -5.66
CA GLN A 581 43.53 -27.81 -6.74
C GLN A 581 43.83 -27.15 -8.10
N LEU A 582 43.92 -25.83 -8.13
CA LEU A 582 44.25 -25.10 -9.35
C LEU A 582 45.67 -25.40 -9.81
N GLN A 583 46.64 -25.44 -8.89
CA GLN A 583 48.03 -25.79 -9.21
C GLN A 583 48.14 -27.23 -9.74
N GLN A 584 47.44 -28.17 -9.12
CA GLN A 584 47.38 -29.56 -9.60
C GLN A 584 46.77 -29.65 -11.00
N HIS A 585 45.69 -28.91 -11.26
CA HIS A 585 45.05 -28.88 -12.56
C HIS A 585 45.96 -28.32 -13.66
N LEU A 586 46.65 -27.20 -13.38
CA LEU A 586 47.59 -26.58 -14.32
C LEU A 586 48.77 -27.51 -14.64
N ALA A 587 49.31 -28.21 -13.64
CA ALA A 587 50.41 -29.16 -13.84
C ALA A 587 50.03 -30.38 -14.69
N GLN A 588 48.74 -30.72 -14.77
CA GLN A 588 48.23 -31.89 -15.50
C GLN A 588 47.65 -31.54 -16.87
N THR A 589 47.58 -30.25 -17.22
CA THR A 589 46.92 -29.78 -18.45
C THR A 589 47.96 -29.47 -19.54
N PRO A 590 47.98 -30.19 -20.67
CA PRO A 590 49.01 -30.01 -21.70
C PRO A 590 49.13 -28.57 -22.23
N GLY A 591 48.01 -27.89 -22.45
CA GLY A 591 48.00 -26.49 -22.91
C GLY A 591 48.57 -25.51 -21.88
N ALA A 592 48.35 -25.76 -20.59
CA ALA A 592 48.95 -24.97 -19.51
C ALA A 592 50.47 -25.16 -19.44
N LEU A 593 50.97 -26.40 -19.60
CA LEU A 593 52.41 -26.70 -19.63
C LEU A 593 53.12 -26.04 -20.81
N GLN A 594 52.52 -26.09 -22.00
CA GLN A 594 53.08 -25.46 -23.21
C GLN A 594 53.25 -23.94 -23.07
N ARG A 595 52.30 -23.28 -22.39
CA ARG A 595 52.32 -21.83 -22.16
C ARG A 595 52.94 -21.45 -20.81
N GLN A 596 53.53 -22.42 -20.10
CA GLN A 596 54.16 -22.25 -18.78
C GLN A 596 53.25 -21.53 -17.77
N VAL A 597 51.96 -21.87 -17.76
CA VAL A 597 50.97 -21.24 -16.88
C VAL A 597 51.17 -21.74 -15.45
N GLN A 598 51.52 -20.82 -14.54
CA GLN A 598 51.80 -21.16 -13.15
C GLN A 598 51.41 -20.05 -12.17
N ILE A 599 51.09 -20.45 -10.94
CA ILE A 599 50.84 -19.53 -9.83
C ILE A 599 52.20 -19.07 -9.27
N THR A 600 52.50 -17.78 -9.36
CA THR A 600 53.82 -17.24 -8.96
C THR A 600 53.85 -16.74 -7.53
N SER A 601 52.73 -16.25 -7.00
CA SER A 601 52.63 -15.73 -5.64
C SER A 601 51.20 -15.72 -5.15
N GLY A 602 50.99 -15.95 -3.85
CA GLY A 602 49.75 -15.70 -3.14
C GLY A 602 49.97 -14.67 -2.04
N ARG A 603 49.16 -13.62 -1.95
CA ARG A 603 49.26 -12.60 -0.89
C ARG A 603 47.92 -12.10 -0.42
N GLN A 604 47.83 -11.70 0.83
CA GLN A 604 46.65 -11.01 1.36
C GLN A 604 46.57 -9.59 0.77
N LYS A 605 45.41 -9.23 0.23
CA LYS A 605 45.10 -7.94 -0.41
C LYS A 605 43.76 -7.45 0.14
N GLY A 606 43.80 -6.76 1.28
CA GLY A 606 42.58 -6.34 1.99
C GLY A 606 41.77 -7.55 2.46
N SER A 607 40.49 -7.63 2.06
CA SER A 607 39.58 -8.75 2.35
C SER A 607 39.72 -9.94 1.38
N ALA A 608 40.58 -9.84 0.36
CA ALA A 608 40.84 -10.89 -0.61
C ALA A 608 42.23 -11.52 -0.42
N PHE A 609 42.38 -12.79 -0.79
CA PHE A 609 43.67 -13.43 -1.00
C PHE A 609 43.93 -13.52 -2.51
N ALA A 610 44.91 -12.75 -2.99
CA ALA A 610 45.19 -12.61 -4.41
C ALA A 610 46.24 -13.64 -4.86
N LEU A 611 45.90 -14.44 -5.87
CA LEU A 611 46.82 -15.33 -6.59
C LEU A 611 47.25 -14.66 -7.90
N ALA A 612 48.55 -14.49 -8.09
CA ALA A 612 49.11 -14.02 -9.36
C ALA A 612 49.49 -15.22 -10.23
N ILE A 613 49.00 -15.23 -11.47
CA ILE A 613 49.29 -16.26 -12.46
C ILE A 613 50.09 -15.66 -13.61
N CYS A 614 51.23 -16.27 -13.94
CA CYS A 614 52.00 -15.91 -15.13
C CYS A 614 51.86 -16.97 -16.22
N ALA A 615 52.07 -16.55 -17.45
CA ALA A 615 52.18 -17.40 -18.62
C ALA A 615 53.19 -16.79 -19.60
N ASP A 616 53.76 -17.61 -20.48
CA ASP A 616 54.77 -17.19 -21.44
C ASP A 616 54.28 -16.04 -22.35
N GLY A 617 54.98 -14.90 -22.29
CA GLY A 617 54.66 -13.69 -23.04
C GLY A 617 53.40 -12.94 -22.59
N ILE A 618 52.81 -13.27 -21.44
CA ILE A 618 51.57 -12.66 -20.94
C ILE A 618 51.78 -12.07 -19.53
N SER A 619 51.32 -10.83 -19.35
CA SER A 619 51.31 -10.13 -18.06
C SER A 619 50.46 -10.88 -17.02
N SER A 620 50.79 -10.74 -15.73
CA SER A 620 50.12 -11.47 -14.65
C SER A 620 48.60 -11.35 -14.67
N ILE A 621 47.90 -12.49 -14.55
CA ILE A 621 46.45 -12.59 -14.33
C ILE A 621 46.22 -12.74 -12.82
N ASP A 622 45.39 -11.87 -12.25
CA ASP A 622 45.05 -11.92 -10.83
C ASP A 622 43.74 -12.69 -10.60
N ILE A 623 43.75 -13.60 -9.63
CA ILE A 623 42.57 -14.26 -9.09
C ILE A 623 42.41 -13.84 -7.63
N ASP A 624 41.34 -13.11 -7.33
CA ASP A 624 41.06 -12.58 -5.99
C ASP A 624 40.07 -13.52 -5.28
N LEU A 625 40.56 -14.32 -4.33
CA LEU A 625 39.77 -15.25 -3.53
C LEU A 625 39.19 -14.52 -2.31
N VAL A 626 37.86 -14.49 -2.20
CA VAL A 626 37.17 -13.71 -1.16
C VAL A 626 36.23 -14.58 -0.35
N ASP A 627 36.40 -14.55 0.96
CA ASP A 627 35.43 -15.07 1.93
C ASP A 627 34.30 -14.03 2.13
N PRO A 628 33.05 -14.34 1.76
CA PRO A 628 31.90 -13.46 1.95
C PRO A 628 31.73 -13.00 3.39
N SER A 629 32.01 -13.85 4.38
CA SER A 629 31.80 -13.52 5.78
C SER A 629 32.67 -12.35 6.23
N ALA A 630 33.89 -12.23 5.69
CA ALA A 630 34.80 -11.12 5.96
C ALA A 630 34.34 -9.79 5.34
N VAL A 631 33.54 -9.82 4.26
CA VAL A 631 33.08 -8.64 3.52
C VAL A 631 31.68 -8.19 3.95
N LEU A 632 30.77 -9.14 4.19
CA LEU A 632 29.39 -8.88 4.64
C LEU A 632 29.34 -8.22 6.01
N GLN A 633 30.32 -8.48 6.88
CA GLN A 633 30.46 -7.81 8.17
C GLN A 633 30.88 -6.33 8.05
N GLN A 634 31.44 -5.92 6.90
CA GLN A 634 32.02 -4.58 6.72
C GLN A 634 31.16 -3.67 5.83
N THR A 635 30.31 -4.23 4.97
CA THR A 635 29.53 -3.48 3.99
C THR A 635 28.16 -4.10 3.74
N HIS A 636 27.09 -3.31 3.86
CA HIS A 636 25.72 -3.71 3.50
C HIS A 636 25.27 -2.89 2.27
N PRO A 637 24.77 -3.50 1.19
CA PRO A 637 24.34 -4.90 1.03
C PRO A 637 25.46 -5.90 0.61
N GLY A 638 26.74 -5.55 0.75
CA GLY A 638 27.87 -6.44 0.42
C GLY A 638 28.26 -6.47 -1.05
N VAL A 639 27.63 -5.62 -1.87
CA VAL A 639 27.94 -5.38 -3.29
C VAL A 639 27.81 -3.89 -3.62
N ASP A 640 28.70 -3.39 -4.47
CA ASP A 640 28.79 -1.95 -4.79
C ASP A 640 27.62 -1.47 -5.68
N CYS A 641 27.20 -2.31 -6.64
CA CYS A 641 26.20 -2.00 -7.66
C CYS A 641 25.62 -3.27 -8.31
N ASP A 642 24.55 -3.13 -9.10
CA ASP A 642 23.93 -4.19 -9.90
C ASP A 642 24.91 -4.86 -10.89
N ALA A 643 25.75 -4.07 -11.56
CA ALA A 643 26.76 -4.56 -12.50
C ALA A 643 27.85 -5.39 -11.83
N GLY A 644 28.11 -5.16 -10.53
CA GLY A 644 28.99 -5.98 -9.69
C GLY A 644 28.29 -7.14 -9.00
N ASN A 645 26.96 -7.25 -9.14
CA ASN A 645 26.13 -8.22 -8.43
C ASN A 645 25.90 -9.49 -9.25
N LEU A 646 26.75 -9.83 -10.22
CA LEU A 646 26.65 -11.06 -11.01
C LEU A 646 27.48 -12.18 -10.39
N LEU A 647 26.95 -13.41 -10.35
CA LEU A 647 27.61 -14.61 -9.83
C LEU A 647 27.26 -15.86 -10.65
N LEU A 648 28.22 -16.77 -10.77
CA LEU A 648 28.13 -18.02 -11.52
C LEU A 648 28.85 -19.15 -10.77
N ASN A 649 28.30 -20.37 -10.77
CA ASN A 649 28.99 -21.59 -10.31
C ASN A 649 28.54 -22.81 -11.12
N ARG A 650 29.11 -23.99 -10.84
CA ARG A 650 28.83 -25.20 -11.62
C ARG A 650 27.43 -25.78 -11.40
N GLN A 651 26.73 -25.38 -10.34
CA GLN A 651 25.42 -25.92 -9.95
C GLN A 651 24.25 -24.98 -10.31
N GLN A 652 24.54 -23.74 -10.75
CA GLN A 652 23.55 -22.67 -10.92
C GLN A 652 23.83 -21.82 -12.17
N SER A 653 22.76 -21.47 -12.90
CA SER A 653 22.81 -20.47 -13.97
C SER A 653 23.24 -19.10 -13.43
N LEU A 654 23.70 -18.21 -14.33
CA LEU A 654 24.03 -16.82 -14.00
C LEU A 654 22.95 -16.20 -13.10
N ARG A 655 23.34 -15.67 -11.94
CA ARG A 655 22.42 -15.16 -10.92
C ARG A 655 22.99 -13.95 -10.19
N LYS A 656 22.21 -13.36 -9.29
CA LYS A 656 22.70 -12.28 -8.43
C LYS A 656 23.56 -12.81 -7.29
N LYS A 657 24.71 -12.18 -7.02
CA LYS A 657 25.59 -12.51 -5.88
C LYS A 657 24.88 -12.30 -4.54
N ILE A 658 24.16 -11.18 -4.41
CA ILE A 658 23.28 -10.83 -3.31
C ILE A 658 21.86 -10.72 -3.88
N PRO A 659 20.99 -11.74 -3.67
CA PRO A 659 19.67 -11.80 -4.28
C PRO A 659 18.75 -10.62 -3.92
N THR A 660 18.91 -10.08 -2.71
CA THR A 660 18.10 -8.98 -2.18
C THR A 660 18.60 -7.59 -2.59
N ALA A 661 19.79 -7.47 -3.19
CA ALA A 661 20.36 -6.19 -3.59
C ALA A 661 19.87 -5.77 -4.98
N GLY A 662 19.24 -4.59 -5.05
CA GLY A 662 18.68 -3.97 -6.26
C GLY A 662 17.62 -4.80 -6.98
N ASP A 663 17.38 -4.45 -8.23
CA ASP A 663 16.28 -4.98 -9.05
C ASP A 663 16.52 -6.39 -9.59
N SER A 664 15.71 -6.82 -10.56
CA SER A 664 15.81 -8.14 -11.18
C SER A 664 17.16 -8.36 -11.85
N LEU A 665 17.55 -9.65 -11.99
CA LEU A 665 18.73 -10.03 -12.76
C LEU A 665 18.67 -9.52 -14.21
N ALA A 666 17.48 -9.53 -14.83
CA ALA A 666 17.29 -9.03 -16.19
C ALA A 666 17.63 -7.54 -16.30
N ALA A 667 17.17 -6.73 -15.35
CA ALA A 667 17.50 -5.30 -15.29
C ALA A 667 19.02 -5.07 -15.09
N ALA A 668 19.65 -5.87 -14.22
CA ALA A 668 21.10 -5.80 -14.04
C ALA A 668 21.87 -6.15 -15.33
N LEU A 669 21.44 -7.18 -16.07
CA LEU A 669 22.06 -7.58 -17.34
C LEU A 669 21.85 -6.54 -18.44
N GLU A 670 20.67 -5.93 -18.51
CA GLU A 670 20.38 -4.84 -19.44
C GLU A 670 21.28 -3.62 -19.16
N ASN A 671 21.39 -3.21 -17.90
CA ASN A 671 22.27 -2.13 -17.47
C ASN A 671 23.72 -2.43 -17.83
N VAL A 672 24.19 -3.65 -17.54
CA VAL A 672 25.54 -4.09 -17.92
C VAL A 672 25.76 -4.03 -19.43
N GLY A 673 24.82 -4.51 -20.24
CA GLY A 673 24.88 -4.43 -21.70
C GLY A 673 25.04 -2.98 -22.20
N LYS A 674 24.33 -2.04 -21.56
CA LYS A 674 24.37 -0.59 -21.88
C LYS A 674 25.54 0.16 -21.23
N LYS A 675 26.41 -0.51 -20.47
CA LYS A 675 27.48 0.11 -19.67
C LYS A 675 26.93 1.11 -18.64
N GLN A 676 25.78 0.78 -18.06
CA GLN A 676 25.06 1.50 -17.03
C GLN A 676 25.07 0.69 -15.72
N PHE A 677 24.85 1.35 -14.58
CA PHE A 677 24.73 0.66 -13.29
C PHE A 677 23.89 1.47 -12.29
N VAL A 678 23.24 0.75 -11.39
CA VAL A 678 22.60 1.26 -10.17
C VAL A 678 23.56 1.04 -9.01
N PHE A 679 23.98 2.13 -8.39
CA PHE A 679 24.88 2.16 -7.24
C PHE A 679 24.12 1.99 -5.93
N TYR A 680 24.61 1.11 -5.04
CA TYR A 680 23.90 0.73 -3.82
C TYR A 680 24.42 1.39 -2.55
N TYR A 681 25.66 1.92 -2.55
CA TYR A 681 26.19 2.56 -1.35
C TYR A 681 25.49 3.89 -1.05
N PRO A 682 25.17 4.17 0.23
CA PRO A 682 24.66 5.47 0.64
C PRO A 682 25.75 6.54 0.46
N LEU A 683 25.37 7.68 -0.10
CA LEU A 683 26.29 8.79 -0.43
C LEU A 683 26.18 9.99 0.54
N HIS A 684 25.45 9.85 1.66
CA HIS A 684 25.17 10.93 2.63
C HIS A 684 26.34 11.25 3.58
N SER A 685 26.32 12.47 4.14
CA SER A 685 27.36 13.06 4.98
C SER A 685 27.57 12.36 6.33
N GLY A 686 28.83 12.15 6.72
CA GLY A 686 29.23 11.83 8.11
C GLY A 686 29.66 10.38 8.41
N ALA A 687 29.64 9.48 7.42
CA ALA A 687 30.09 8.10 7.61
C ALA A 687 31.58 7.91 7.27
N PRO A 688 32.37 7.15 8.06
CA PRO A 688 33.73 6.73 7.69
C PRO A 688 33.80 6.02 6.32
N ALA A 689 32.69 5.39 5.91
CA ALA A 689 32.52 4.67 4.66
C ALA A 689 32.33 5.56 3.41
N GLN A 690 32.07 6.87 3.56
CA GLN A 690 31.81 7.77 2.43
C GLN A 690 33.02 7.88 1.48
N SER A 691 34.25 7.90 2.04
CA SER A 691 35.48 7.90 1.24
C SER A 691 35.61 6.64 0.37
N MET A 692 35.20 5.48 0.89
CA MET A 692 35.23 4.22 0.14
C MET A 692 34.13 4.20 -0.93
N ALA A 693 32.90 4.61 -0.59
CA ALA A 693 31.79 4.68 -1.54
C ALA A 693 32.12 5.59 -2.73
N ILE A 694 32.71 6.77 -2.49
CA ILE A 694 33.14 7.69 -3.55
C ILE A 694 34.27 7.07 -4.40
N LYS A 695 35.25 6.39 -3.78
CA LYS A 695 36.29 5.66 -4.53
C LYS A 695 35.70 4.58 -5.44
N ARG A 696 34.70 3.83 -4.96
CA ARG A 696 34.01 2.79 -5.74
C ARG A 696 33.17 3.39 -6.87
N LEU A 697 32.42 4.45 -6.61
CA LEU A 697 31.67 5.18 -7.65
C LEU A 697 32.62 5.67 -8.76
N ARG A 698 33.71 6.34 -8.40
CA ARG A 698 34.71 6.84 -9.35
C ARG A 698 35.40 5.73 -10.13
N LYS A 699 35.56 4.52 -9.57
CA LYS A 699 36.11 3.35 -10.28
C LYS A 699 35.27 3.02 -11.52
N TYR A 700 33.93 3.09 -11.43
CA TYR A 700 33.04 2.84 -12.56
C TYR A 700 32.99 4.03 -13.52
N LEU A 701 32.85 5.26 -13.02
CA LEU A 701 32.81 6.47 -13.85
C LEU A 701 34.09 6.64 -14.70
N LYS A 702 35.27 6.42 -14.12
CA LYS A 702 36.56 6.48 -14.86
C LYS A 702 36.68 5.43 -15.96
N ARG A 703 35.93 4.32 -15.86
CA ARG A 703 35.86 3.28 -16.90
C ARG A 703 34.78 3.59 -17.94
N GLY A 704 34.14 4.76 -17.86
CA GLY A 704 33.09 5.21 -18.77
C GLY A 704 31.74 4.55 -18.54
N TRP A 705 31.46 4.12 -17.30
CA TRP A 705 30.14 3.59 -16.94
C TRP A 705 29.21 4.71 -16.49
N THR A 706 27.93 4.63 -16.87
CA THR A 706 26.92 5.63 -16.50
C THR A 706 26.19 5.21 -15.22
N CYS A 707 26.19 6.08 -14.20
CA CYS A 707 25.47 5.86 -12.95
C CYS A 707 24.01 6.32 -13.09
N LEU A 708 23.08 5.42 -12.82
CA LEU A 708 21.62 5.69 -12.85
C LEU A 708 21.08 6.12 -11.48
N SER A 709 21.82 5.87 -10.40
CA SER A 709 21.43 6.28 -9.05
C SER A 709 21.56 7.79 -8.85
N ASP A 710 20.67 8.35 -8.03
CA ASP A 710 20.78 9.74 -7.57
C ASP A 710 22.09 9.96 -6.79
N VAL A 711 22.87 10.93 -7.26
CA VAL A 711 24.13 11.34 -6.61
C VAL A 711 23.92 12.72 -5.96
N PRO A 712 24.07 12.84 -4.62
CA PRO A 712 23.91 14.10 -3.91
C PRO A 712 24.81 15.22 -4.44
N SER A 713 24.33 16.46 -4.38
CA SER A 713 25.04 17.64 -4.88
C SER A 713 26.45 17.80 -4.28
N GLU A 714 26.65 17.40 -3.02
CA GLU A 714 27.95 17.46 -2.32
C GLU A 714 28.97 16.47 -2.90
N VAL A 715 28.49 15.33 -3.40
CA VAL A 715 29.32 14.33 -4.08
C VAL A 715 29.56 14.76 -5.52
N MET A 716 28.55 15.34 -6.19
CA MET A 716 28.69 15.92 -7.54
C MET A 716 29.78 17.00 -7.60
N GLN A 717 29.98 17.77 -6.53
CA GLN A 717 31.05 18.78 -6.44
C GLN A 717 32.47 18.17 -6.35
N GLN A 718 32.60 16.92 -5.92
CA GLN A 718 33.88 16.21 -5.80
C GLN A 718 34.29 15.49 -7.10
N LEU A 719 33.39 15.46 -8.09
CA LEU A 719 33.59 14.79 -9.37
C LEU A 719 34.10 15.79 -10.43
N THR A 720 34.91 15.30 -11.35
CA THR A 720 35.32 16.04 -12.54
C THR A 720 34.15 16.26 -13.50
N ASP A 721 34.24 17.22 -14.41
CA ASP A 721 33.17 17.49 -15.38
C ASP A 721 32.85 16.27 -16.26
N ALA A 722 33.89 15.50 -16.64
CA ALA A 722 33.72 14.25 -17.37
C ALA A 722 33.00 13.16 -16.54
N GLU A 723 33.30 13.06 -15.23
CA GLU A 723 32.60 12.14 -14.33
C GLU A 723 31.13 12.55 -14.11
N ARG A 724 30.84 13.86 -14.07
CA ARG A 724 29.48 14.40 -13.91
C ARG A 724 28.58 14.13 -15.12
N GLN A 725 29.12 14.13 -16.33
CA GLN A 725 28.36 13.80 -17.55
C GLN A 725 27.90 12.33 -17.60
N LEU A 726 28.53 11.46 -16.81
CA LEU A 726 28.21 10.03 -16.71
C LEU A 726 27.22 9.74 -15.57
N ILE A 727 26.53 10.76 -15.05
CA ILE A 727 25.47 10.60 -14.04
C ILE A 727 24.16 11.04 -14.68
N THR A 728 23.23 10.11 -14.82
CA THR A 728 21.90 10.36 -15.39
C THR A 728 20.86 9.96 -14.36
N PRO A 729 20.23 10.90 -13.64
CA PRO A 729 19.18 10.55 -12.69
C PRO A 729 18.05 9.88 -13.45
N SER A 730 17.69 8.67 -13.04
CA SER A 730 16.60 7.92 -13.65
C SER A 730 15.26 8.59 -13.33
N ASN A 731 14.51 9.01 -14.36
CA ASN A 731 13.07 9.35 -14.25
C ASN A 731 12.20 8.14 -13.84
N GLN A 732 12.80 6.96 -13.70
CA GLN A 732 12.23 5.75 -13.13
C GLN A 732 12.74 5.67 -11.69
N GLY A 733 11.84 5.72 -10.69
CA GLY A 733 12.22 5.62 -9.28
C GLY A 733 12.81 4.25 -8.94
N TYR A 734 14.12 4.08 -9.19
CA TYR A 734 14.90 2.96 -8.66
C TYR A 734 14.93 3.11 -7.15
N GLY A 735 14.35 2.13 -6.46
CA GLY A 735 14.06 2.18 -5.04
C GLY A 735 15.29 2.54 -4.21
N ARG A 736 15.14 3.58 -3.37
CA ARG A 736 15.98 3.74 -2.17
C ARG A 736 15.94 2.40 -1.43
N ILE A 737 17.12 1.80 -1.23
CA ILE A 737 17.30 0.70 -0.29
C ILE A 737 17.06 1.31 1.10
N SER A 738 15.81 1.30 1.55
CA SER A 738 15.42 1.59 2.91
C SER A 738 14.68 0.38 3.46
N GLY A 739 15.36 -0.35 4.34
CA GLY A 739 14.76 -1.36 5.20
C GLY A 739 15.39 -2.74 5.07
N LEU A 740 16.35 -3.03 5.94
CA LEU A 740 16.33 -4.10 6.95
C LEU A 740 17.65 -3.99 7.78
N PRO A 741 17.66 -4.48 9.03
CA PRO A 741 18.20 -3.80 10.22
C PRO A 741 19.68 -3.39 10.19
#